data_AF-A0A286GSF0-F1
#
_entry.id   AF-A0A286GSF0-F1
#
_cell.length_a   1.000
_cell.length_b   1.000
_cell.length_c   1.000
_cell.angle_alpha   90.00
_cell.angle_beta   90.00
_cell.angle_gamma   90.00
#
_symmetry.space_group_name_H-M   'P 1'
#
loop_
_entity.id
_entity.type
_entity.pdbx_description
1 polymer ?
#
loop_
_entity_poly.entity_id
_entity_poly.type
_entity_poly.pdbx_seq_one_letter_code
_entity_poly.pdbx_strand_id
1 'polypeptide(L)'
;MQKLLFAGVVWLLSCGGLLAQSTATRVSGTVRTDNGEPLPGANVVIKNQTKGATTDAEGLFSLEARTGDELIISAIGYQSTQVKIGAKNTLEIFLKESASQLNEVVVVGYGTQDRKNLVGSITQVNADEIKNRPVASFDQQLQGRAAGVQVAANTGVPGDGIFFRIRGTTSINASNDPLYVVDGVFVNNQSLQKITTQGQANNPLADINPADIESISILKDAEATAIYGARAANGVVLITTKRGAYNSKTKVSLNASIGQAWAPKLWDLVTGPEHATIINEAWTNDGKSPATRPFRPVSEGGRGLPEDQPTYDRLNDIFRTGALQNYDLAVSGGTKQTRFYIGGGYTSQQATLRTNDFSRASFKLNLDQDITDKIRIGTSNILSQSNRTNARVGDGPQGGILQAALHTPTYLPKFNTDGTYAKWAGFDNLDVLINNTDMHSTSTRYIGNIYGEYDITSGLKLRSSWSIDYNDYNEYEYWNTLTNRGSASKGLATSSVSKNTIWINEQTLSYRKSVGIQHNFGALAGNTLQGNVSTQTLAQGTNFPSDAFKQIASASVTTSSSNRNQYNLVSFFGRIDYNFSKKYFLEASLRADASSKFAEGHRWGYFPSAGVAWQLKQENFLRDVNVVSDLKIRASVGWTGNQNGIGNYASRGLWGGGNNYLDNPGTVPVQLANPELKWETTRQTNVGLNIGLLNNRIGLEINAYSKYTYDLSLQVPLAQSSGFSSIYRNDGEISNRGLEFGINTQNINKPNFQWTTSFNIAANVNRIEKLSIPVDASYAAERMAQGQAFHSFYVYRQLYVDPKTGDAVYDDVNKDGKITVADRQFYGSALPKFFGGLNNTFAYKGFDLSVFFNFSYGSKVFNNNRFFHESGGTRDDRRAINKNQLKRWQKEGDITDVPRVTTIGNNYNLSPTSRFVEDGSFLRLNSLVFGYTIPKAVLRKVGISSARVYYNGSNLWLLSNYQGPDPEVNVTADPTTQGYDLGTPPQPRTAQFGLNLTL
;
A
#
# COMPACT_ATOMS: atom_id res chain seq x y z
N MET A 1 59.78 66.76 4.78
CA MET A 1 59.70 67.05 6.24
C MET A 1 58.36 66.57 6.75
N GLN A 2 58.30 65.27 7.03
CA GLN A 2 57.17 64.56 7.61
C GLN A 2 57.35 64.59 9.12
N LYS A 3 56.55 65.40 9.84
CA LYS A 3 56.26 65.23 11.29
C LYS A 3 55.33 66.32 11.88
N LEU A 4 54.49 66.98 11.08
CA LEU A 4 53.60 68.06 11.57
C LEU A 4 52.15 67.98 11.05
N LEU A 5 51.70 66.77 10.67
CA LEU A 5 50.33 66.53 10.17
C LEU A 5 49.58 65.42 10.93
N PHE A 6 50.08 64.99 12.09
CA PHE A 6 49.48 63.91 12.89
C PHE A 6 48.90 64.34 14.25
N ALA A 7 48.90 65.64 14.57
CA ALA A 7 48.42 66.14 15.87
C ALA A 7 47.10 66.94 15.81
N GLY A 8 46.59 67.27 14.62
CA GLY A 8 45.40 68.12 14.44
C GLY A 8 44.07 67.38 14.22
N VAL A 9 44.10 66.06 13.98
CA VAL A 9 42.89 65.27 13.66
C VAL A 9 42.40 64.44 14.87
N VAL A 10 43.16 64.42 15.97
CA VAL A 10 42.81 63.66 17.19
C VAL A 10 42.04 64.52 18.22
N TRP A 11 41.92 65.84 18.03
CA TRP A 11 41.32 66.76 19.01
C TRP A 11 39.94 67.33 18.64
N LEU A 12 39.36 66.91 17.50
CA LEU A 12 38.03 67.34 17.03
C LEU A 12 37.00 66.20 16.95
N LEU A 13 37.30 65.04 17.55
CA LEU A 13 36.35 63.93 17.74
C LEU A 13 35.94 63.73 19.22
N SER A 14 36.29 64.65 20.11
CA SER A 14 36.04 64.55 21.56
C SER A 14 34.75 65.25 22.05
N CYS A 15 33.89 65.75 21.15
CA CYS A 15 32.58 66.29 21.53
C CYS A 15 31.49 65.85 20.54
N GLY A 16 30.83 64.73 20.83
CA GLY A 16 29.64 64.30 20.09
C GLY A 16 29.09 62.95 20.56
N GLY A 17 28.10 63.00 21.46
CA GLY A 17 27.18 61.88 21.71
C GLY A 17 27.48 61.05 22.96
N LEU A 18 27.10 61.56 24.12
CA LEU A 18 26.66 60.72 25.24
C LEU A 18 25.38 59.99 24.81
N LEU A 19 25.53 58.84 24.16
CA LEU A 19 24.47 57.82 24.15
C LEU A 19 24.65 57.03 25.44
N ALA A 20 23.64 57.14 26.32
CA ALA A 20 23.51 56.28 27.48
C ALA A 20 23.72 54.81 27.06
N GLN A 21 24.83 54.21 27.47
CA GLN A 21 24.93 52.76 27.46
C GLN A 21 23.94 52.28 28.51
N SER A 22 22.76 51.83 28.08
CA SER A 22 21.86 51.08 28.95
C SER A 22 22.61 49.82 29.37
N THR A 23 23.08 49.80 30.61
CA THR A 23 23.58 48.58 31.25
C THR A 23 22.50 47.52 31.17
N ALA A 24 22.87 46.31 30.72
CA ALA A 24 21.94 45.19 30.73
C ALA A 24 21.54 44.95 32.19
N THR A 25 20.24 45.07 32.48
CA THR A 25 19.70 44.83 33.81
C THR A 25 19.08 43.43 33.84
N ARG A 26 19.08 42.80 35.02
CA ARG A 26 18.42 41.52 35.21
C ARG A 26 16.91 41.74 35.16
N VAL A 27 16.27 41.29 34.10
CA VAL A 27 14.83 41.29 33.93
C VAL A 27 14.29 39.94 34.40
N SER A 28 13.28 39.96 35.25
CA SER A 28 12.55 38.76 35.70
C SER A 28 11.08 38.85 35.30
N GLY A 29 10.37 37.74 35.31
CA GLY A 29 8.94 37.75 35.04
C GLY A 29 8.30 36.38 35.11
N THR A 30 6.98 36.34 35.03
CA THR A 30 6.17 35.12 34.99
C THR A 30 5.49 34.97 33.63
N VAL A 31 5.50 33.75 33.07
CA VAL A 31 4.66 33.38 31.94
C VAL A 31 3.52 32.50 32.44
N ARG A 32 2.29 32.84 32.07
CA ARG A 32 1.06 32.13 32.45
C ARG A 32 0.23 31.77 31.23
N THR A 33 -0.66 30.79 31.38
CA THR A 33 -1.73 30.50 30.42
C THR A 33 -2.79 31.60 30.47
N ASP A 34 -3.64 31.72 29.44
CA ASP A 34 -4.78 32.65 29.42
C ASP A 34 -5.76 32.43 30.60
N ASN A 35 -5.71 31.25 31.24
CA ASN A 35 -6.51 30.90 32.43
C ASN A 35 -5.78 31.20 33.76
N GLY A 36 -4.60 31.82 33.72
CA GLY A 36 -3.84 32.24 34.91
C GLY A 36 -2.90 31.18 35.50
N GLU A 37 -2.87 29.96 34.96
CA GLU A 37 -1.95 28.92 35.43
C GLU A 37 -0.50 29.24 35.03
N PRO A 38 0.50 29.03 35.91
CA PRO A 38 1.91 29.20 35.54
C PRO A 38 2.28 28.27 34.40
N LEU A 39 3.02 28.79 33.41
CA LEU A 39 3.37 28.08 32.19
C LEU A 39 4.86 27.69 32.20
N PRO A 40 5.20 26.48 32.69
CA PRO A 40 6.58 26.02 32.74
C PRO A 40 7.12 25.63 31.36
N GLY A 41 8.39 25.92 31.11
CA GLY A 41 9.05 25.54 29.86
C GLY A 41 8.80 26.47 28.66
N ALA A 42 8.25 27.67 28.88
CA ALA A 42 8.15 28.70 27.85
C ALA A 42 9.53 29.29 27.57
N ASN A 43 9.89 29.43 26.30
CA ASN A 43 11.13 30.06 25.87
C ASN A 43 10.93 31.58 25.77
N VAL A 44 11.80 32.34 26.44
CA VAL A 44 11.84 33.80 26.43
C VAL A 44 13.16 34.24 25.82
N VAL A 45 13.13 34.81 24.62
CA VAL A 45 14.35 35.14 23.85
C VAL A 45 14.32 36.62 23.46
N ILE A 46 15.45 37.32 23.56
CA ILE A 46 15.54 38.69 23.05
C ILE A 46 15.56 38.64 21.51
N LYS A 47 14.66 39.39 20.87
CA LYS A 47 14.53 39.49 19.41
C LYS A 47 15.87 39.88 18.79
N ASN A 48 16.29 39.10 17.79
CA ASN A 48 17.57 39.23 17.09
C ASN A 48 18.84 38.93 17.93
N GLN A 49 18.71 38.29 19.10
CA GLN A 49 19.85 37.80 19.89
C GLN A 49 19.72 36.32 20.21
N THR A 50 20.84 35.66 20.53
CA THR A 50 20.89 34.27 21.00
C THR A 50 20.71 34.13 22.51
N LYS A 51 20.64 35.25 23.24
CA LYS A 51 20.41 35.28 24.70
C LYS A 51 18.91 35.10 25.00
N GLY A 52 18.60 34.17 25.89
CA GLY A 52 17.25 33.89 26.36
C GLY A 52 17.24 33.05 27.63
N ALA A 53 16.06 32.86 28.21
CA ALA A 53 15.80 32.01 29.37
C ALA A 53 14.57 31.13 29.13
N THR A 54 14.42 30.11 29.96
CA THR A 54 13.23 29.25 29.96
C THR A 54 12.53 29.40 31.32
N THR A 55 11.21 29.35 31.34
CA THR A 55 10.43 29.46 32.59
C THR A 55 10.50 28.18 33.45
N ASP A 56 10.54 28.36 34.77
CA ASP A 56 10.51 27.29 35.78
C ASP A 56 9.07 26.79 36.10
N ALA A 57 8.91 26.01 37.17
CA ALA A 57 7.62 25.37 37.53
C ALA A 57 6.53 26.39 37.90
N GLU A 58 6.92 27.53 38.45
CA GLU A 58 6.06 28.64 38.82
C GLU A 58 5.89 29.64 37.66
N GLY A 59 6.43 29.30 36.47
CA GLY A 59 6.38 30.13 35.27
C GLY A 59 7.39 31.27 35.29
N LEU A 60 8.33 31.32 36.26
CA LEU A 60 9.28 32.41 36.40
C LEU A 60 10.45 32.27 35.43
N PHE A 61 10.88 33.38 34.84
CA PHE A 61 12.11 33.49 34.07
C PHE A 61 12.97 34.64 34.59
N SER A 62 14.28 34.57 34.33
CA SER A 62 15.19 35.69 34.54
C SER A 62 16.29 35.69 33.48
N LEU A 63 16.52 36.84 32.84
CA LEU A 63 17.57 37.03 31.85
C LEU A 63 18.11 38.47 31.85
N GLU A 64 19.33 38.65 31.36
CA GLU A 64 19.90 39.99 31.19
C GLU A 64 19.42 40.62 29.89
N ALA A 65 18.72 41.75 29.98
CA ALA A 65 18.21 42.48 28.83
C ALA A 65 18.27 44.00 29.06
N ARG A 66 18.10 44.79 28.00
CA ARG A 66 18.11 46.25 28.07
C ARG A 66 16.69 46.80 27.96
N THR A 67 16.43 47.92 28.62
CA THR A 67 15.18 48.67 28.43
C THR A 67 15.01 49.01 26.94
N GLY A 68 13.90 48.61 26.35
CA GLY A 68 13.62 48.76 24.92
C GLY A 68 13.84 47.51 24.06
N ASP A 69 14.50 46.47 24.58
CA ASP A 69 14.58 45.16 23.92
C ASP A 69 13.19 44.52 23.81
N GLU A 70 12.95 43.75 22.75
CA GLU A 70 11.71 42.97 22.58
C GLU A 70 11.96 41.50 22.91
N LEU A 71 11.18 40.94 23.82
CA LEU A 71 11.17 39.51 24.14
C LEU A 71 10.18 38.78 23.23
N ILE A 72 10.62 37.67 22.63
CA ILE A 72 9.77 36.69 21.96
C ILE A 72 9.54 35.56 22.94
N ILE A 73 8.27 35.35 23.31
CA ILE A 73 7.86 34.29 24.22
C ILE A 73 7.13 33.23 23.40
N SER A 74 7.58 31.99 23.50
CA SER A 74 7.01 30.86 22.77
C SER A 74 6.88 29.63 23.67
N ALA A 75 5.75 28.93 23.56
CA ALA A 75 5.51 27.67 24.25
C ALA A 75 4.75 26.72 23.31
N ILE A 76 5.03 25.43 23.42
CA ILE A 76 4.40 24.40 22.57
C ILE A 76 2.89 24.37 22.87
N GLY A 77 2.06 24.52 21.83
CA GLY A 77 0.61 24.58 21.96
C GLY A 77 0.05 25.99 22.19
N TYR A 78 0.89 27.03 22.18
CA TYR A 78 0.50 28.41 22.44
C TYR A 78 0.96 29.36 21.32
N GLN A 79 0.20 30.43 21.08
CA GLN A 79 0.57 31.46 20.11
C GLN A 79 1.75 32.28 20.66
N SER A 80 2.84 32.40 19.89
CA SER A 80 3.99 33.21 20.30
C SER A 80 3.63 34.69 20.43
N THR A 81 4.05 35.32 21.52
CA THR A 81 3.78 36.74 21.82
C THR A 81 5.08 37.53 21.89
N GLN A 82 5.06 38.79 21.45
CA GLN A 82 6.19 39.71 21.57
C GLN A 82 5.89 40.75 22.66
N VAL A 83 6.82 40.95 23.60
CA VAL A 83 6.66 41.90 24.72
C VAL A 83 7.89 42.79 24.78
N LYS A 84 7.69 44.11 24.73
CA LYS A 84 8.77 45.09 24.85
C LYS A 84 9.10 45.36 26.30
N ILE A 85 10.39 45.38 26.65
CA ILE A 85 10.87 45.62 28.01
C ILE A 85 10.75 47.12 28.33
N GLY A 86 9.89 47.45 29.30
CA GLY A 86 9.70 48.82 29.81
C GLY A 86 10.63 49.17 30.98
N ALA A 87 10.30 50.24 31.72
CA ALA A 87 11.09 50.68 32.89
C ALA A 87 10.95 49.79 34.13
N LYS A 88 10.00 48.83 34.14
CA LYS A 88 9.84 47.83 35.21
C LYS A 88 10.61 46.56 34.84
N ASN A 89 11.46 46.08 35.75
CA ASN A 89 12.28 44.88 35.58
C ASN A 89 11.51 43.57 35.87
N THR A 90 10.19 43.63 36.14
CA THR A 90 9.32 42.47 36.40
C THR A 90 8.16 42.46 35.41
N LEU A 91 8.03 41.38 34.64
CA LEU A 91 7.02 41.21 33.59
C LEU A 91 6.03 40.09 33.94
N GLU A 92 4.75 40.25 33.62
CA GLU A 92 3.78 39.16 33.63
C GLU A 92 3.22 38.99 32.21
N ILE A 93 3.30 37.78 31.68
CA ILE A 93 3.09 37.49 30.26
C ILE A 93 2.08 36.36 30.13
N PHE A 94 0.96 36.61 29.46
CA PHE A 94 -0.07 35.61 29.20
C PHE A 94 0.09 35.05 27.78
N LEU A 95 0.17 33.73 27.66
CA LEU A 95 0.15 33.03 26.38
C LEU A 95 -1.23 32.43 26.13
N LYS A 96 -1.79 32.75 24.96
CA LYS A 96 -3.04 32.17 24.47
C LYS A 96 -2.78 30.79 23.90
N GLU A 97 -3.62 29.82 24.27
CA GLU A 97 -3.60 28.51 23.61
C GLU A 97 -3.79 28.70 22.10
N SER A 98 -2.91 28.09 21.32
CA SER A 98 -3.00 28.12 19.88
C SER A 98 -4.13 27.18 19.46
N ALA A 99 -5.30 27.72 19.14
CA ALA A 99 -6.37 27.00 18.44
C ALA A 99 -6.01 26.68 16.97
N SER A 100 -4.73 26.41 16.68
CA SER A 100 -4.25 26.13 15.33
C SER A 100 -4.27 24.63 15.04
N GLN A 101 -5.46 24.07 14.90
CA GLN A 101 -5.68 22.87 14.06
C GLN A 101 -6.14 23.26 12.64
N LEU A 102 -6.06 24.53 12.24
CA LEU A 102 -6.75 25.03 11.03
C LEU A 102 -5.86 25.58 9.89
N ASN A 103 -4.53 25.41 9.98
CA ASN A 103 -3.62 25.59 8.84
C ASN A 103 -2.87 24.27 8.59
N GLU A 104 -3.60 23.19 8.36
CA GLU A 104 -2.99 21.95 7.89
C GLU A 104 -2.50 22.19 6.46
N VAL A 105 -1.18 22.17 6.33
CA VAL A 105 -0.49 22.34 5.05
C VAL A 105 -0.38 20.95 4.42
N VAL A 106 -0.94 20.81 3.24
CA VAL A 106 -0.91 19.58 2.46
C VAL A 106 0.21 19.68 1.43
N VAL A 107 1.00 18.62 1.29
CA VAL A 107 2.01 18.55 0.24
C VAL A 107 1.33 18.20 -1.07
N VAL A 108 1.53 19.05 -2.09
CA VAL A 108 0.90 18.93 -3.41
C VAL A 108 1.94 19.06 -4.51
N GLY A 109 2.22 17.97 -5.21
CA GLY A 109 3.19 18.01 -6.30
C GLY A 109 4.55 18.54 -5.83
N TYR A 110 4.98 19.65 -6.43
CA TYR A 110 6.24 20.35 -6.16
C TYR A 110 6.14 21.46 -5.11
N GLY A 111 5.09 21.47 -4.27
CA GLY A 111 4.91 22.51 -3.27
C GLY A 111 4.02 22.09 -2.12
N THR A 112 3.72 23.08 -1.28
CA THR A 112 2.83 22.95 -0.14
C THR A 112 1.72 23.97 -0.25
N GLN A 113 0.51 23.60 0.14
CA GLN A 113 -0.64 24.49 0.11
C GLN A 113 -1.50 24.31 1.36
N ASP A 114 -2.08 25.40 1.83
CA ASP A 114 -3.12 25.32 2.86
C ASP A 114 -4.27 24.46 2.34
N ARG A 115 -4.77 23.52 3.15
CA ARG A 115 -5.92 22.68 2.77
C ARG A 115 -7.11 23.49 2.25
N LYS A 116 -7.33 24.68 2.79
CA LYS A 116 -8.40 25.60 2.37
C LYS A 116 -8.24 26.16 0.95
N ASN A 117 -7.02 26.19 0.42
CA ASN A 117 -6.74 26.71 -0.93
C ASN A 117 -6.79 25.62 -2.01
N LEU A 118 -6.85 24.33 -1.63
CA LEU A 118 -6.79 23.21 -2.57
C LEU A 118 -7.99 23.13 -3.52
N VAL A 119 -7.76 23.11 -4.82
CA VAL A 119 -8.81 22.88 -5.82
C VAL A 119 -9.02 21.38 -6.03
N GLY A 120 -7.94 20.60 -6.20
CA GLY A 120 -8.00 19.15 -6.38
C GLY A 120 -8.34 18.31 -5.15
N SER A 121 -8.76 17.07 -5.40
CA SER A 121 -9.13 16.05 -4.40
C SER A 121 -7.90 15.29 -3.88
N ILE A 122 -7.51 15.64 -2.65
CA ILE A 122 -6.32 15.09 -1.98
C ILE A 122 -6.72 14.61 -0.59
N THR A 123 -6.38 13.37 -0.26
CA THR A 123 -6.55 12.82 1.08
C THR A 123 -5.18 12.65 1.72
N GLN A 124 -4.97 13.29 2.87
CA GLN A 124 -3.72 13.16 3.63
C GLN A 124 -3.96 12.22 4.81
N VAL A 125 -3.06 11.24 4.96
CA VAL A 125 -3.00 10.33 6.10
C VAL A 125 -1.73 10.64 6.87
N ASN A 126 -1.88 10.96 8.15
CA ASN A 126 -0.77 11.35 9.01
C ASN A 126 -0.03 10.12 9.57
N ALA A 127 1.28 10.26 9.81
CA ALA A 127 2.13 9.17 10.30
C ALA A 127 1.63 8.54 11.62
N ASP A 128 1.03 9.33 12.50
CA ASP A 128 0.54 8.85 13.80
C ASP A 128 -0.58 7.81 13.68
N GLU A 129 -1.32 7.81 12.56
CA GLU A 129 -2.38 6.83 12.30
C GLU A 129 -1.86 5.49 11.78
N ILE A 130 -0.66 5.47 11.20
CA ILE A 130 -0.12 4.31 10.47
C ILE A 130 1.07 3.67 11.19
N LYS A 131 1.90 4.44 11.91
CA LYS A 131 3.19 4.00 12.46
C LYS A 131 3.13 2.85 13.48
N ASN A 132 1.98 2.63 14.11
CA ASN A 132 1.86 1.61 15.16
C ASN A 132 1.45 0.23 14.61
N ARG A 133 0.96 0.11 13.36
CA ARG A 133 0.45 -1.17 12.83
C ARG A 133 1.58 -2.13 12.42
N PRO A 134 1.57 -3.38 12.91
CA PRO A 134 2.62 -4.37 12.64
C PRO A 134 2.39 -5.09 11.31
N VAL A 135 2.51 -4.32 10.24
CA VAL A 135 2.47 -4.84 8.87
C VAL A 135 3.82 -4.58 8.21
N ALA A 136 4.17 -5.38 7.20
CA ALA A 136 5.47 -5.28 6.54
C ALA A 136 5.63 -3.95 5.76
N SER A 137 4.55 -3.44 5.19
CA SER A 137 4.56 -2.28 4.28
C SER A 137 3.52 -1.22 4.68
N PHE A 138 3.85 0.06 4.40
CA PHE A 138 3.01 1.20 4.79
C PHE A 138 1.71 1.30 3.98
N ASP A 139 1.69 0.78 2.76
CA ASP A 139 0.54 0.78 1.87
C ASP A 139 -0.59 -0.12 2.41
N GLN A 140 -0.26 -1.24 3.06
CA GLN A 140 -1.22 -2.04 3.83
C GLN A 140 -1.81 -1.26 5.03
N GLN A 141 -1.06 -0.28 5.57
CA GLN A 141 -1.53 0.57 6.66
C GLN A 141 -2.67 1.51 6.24
N LEU A 142 -2.79 1.80 4.95
CA LEU A 142 -3.80 2.68 4.37
C LEU A 142 -5.19 2.04 4.19
N GLN A 143 -5.31 0.73 4.44
CA GLN A 143 -6.57 0.01 4.29
C GLN A 143 -7.71 0.65 5.10
N GLY A 144 -8.76 1.12 4.40
CA GLY A 144 -9.94 1.76 4.99
C GLY A 144 -9.70 3.16 5.58
N ARG A 145 -8.51 3.76 5.40
CA ARG A 145 -8.16 5.08 5.95
C ARG A 145 -8.49 6.24 5.03
N ALA A 146 -8.59 5.99 3.72
CA ALA A 146 -8.83 7.02 2.71
C ALA A 146 -10.04 6.67 1.83
N ALA A 147 -10.99 7.61 1.72
CA ALA A 147 -12.15 7.45 0.85
C ALA A 147 -11.72 7.38 -0.63
N GLY A 148 -12.28 6.43 -1.37
CA GLY A 148 -12.00 6.21 -2.79
C GLY A 148 -10.69 5.44 -3.06
N VAL A 149 -10.03 4.95 -2.02
CA VAL A 149 -8.80 4.15 -2.10
C VAL A 149 -9.09 2.74 -1.63
N GLN A 150 -9.14 1.80 -2.56
CA GLN A 150 -9.35 0.39 -2.28
C GLN A 150 -8.00 -0.27 -2.04
N VAL A 151 -7.82 -0.82 -0.84
CA VAL A 151 -6.63 -1.59 -0.47
C VAL A 151 -7.08 -2.95 0.03
N ALA A 152 -6.60 -4.03 -0.56
CA ALA A 152 -6.82 -5.40 -0.08
C ALA A 152 -5.49 -6.14 0.03
N ALA A 153 -5.24 -6.70 1.21
CA ALA A 153 -4.10 -7.58 1.44
C ALA A 153 -4.54 -9.00 1.05
N ASN A 154 -4.24 -9.39 -0.18
CA ASN A 154 -4.75 -10.63 -0.77
C ASN A 154 -4.18 -11.91 -0.12
N THR A 155 -3.17 -11.81 0.74
CA THR A 155 -2.48 -12.92 1.42
C THR A 155 -1.94 -12.47 2.77
N GLY A 156 -1.92 -13.38 3.75
CA GLY A 156 -1.36 -13.15 5.09
C GLY A 156 0.17 -13.28 5.20
N VAL A 157 0.87 -13.49 4.08
CA VAL A 157 2.34 -13.56 4.03
C VAL A 157 2.95 -12.16 4.17
N PRO A 158 3.86 -11.92 5.13
CA PRO A 158 4.50 -10.62 5.31
C PRO A 158 5.33 -10.17 4.09
N GLY A 159 5.05 -8.96 3.59
CA GLY A 159 5.83 -8.34 2.52
C GLY A 159 5.46 -8.78 1.09
N ASP A 160 4.35 -9.51 0.95
CA ASP A 160 3.72 -9.83 -0.33
C ASP A 160 2.95 -8.64 -0.93
N GLY A 161 2.66 -8.75 -2.22
CA GLY A 161 1.90 -7.80 -3.01
C GLY A 161 0.49 -7.56 -2.48
N ILE A 162 0.02 -6.32 -2.61
CA ILE A 162 -1.33 -5.91 -2.23
C ILE A 162 -2.09 -5.37 -3.44
N PHE A 163 -3.41 -5.48 -3.40
CA PHE A 163 -4.27 -4.83 -4.38
C PHE A 163 -4.52 -3.38 -3.94
N PHE A 164 -4.00 -2.41 -4.69
CA PHE A 164 -4.16 -0.97 -4.40
C PHE A 164 -4.75 -0.23 -5.60
N ARG A 165 -5.94 0.35 -5.45
CA ARG A 165 -6.62 1.10 -6.52
C ARG A 165 -7.15 2.43 -6.01
N ILE A 166 -6.92 3.50 -6.77
CA ILE A 166 -7.51 4.82 -6.53
C ILE A 166 -8.63 5.02 -7.53
N ARG A 167 -9.88 5.08 -7.06
CA ARG A 167 -11.08 5.27 -7.89
C ARG A 167 -11.25 4.22 -9.00
N GLY A 168 -10.98 2.96 -8.64
CA GLY A 168 -11.20 1.78 -9.49
C GLY A 168 -10.09 1.49 -10.52
N THR A 169 -10.35 0.47 -11.34
CA THR A 169 -9.44 -0.03 -12.39
C THR A 169 -9.64 0.77 -13.68
N THR A 170 -8.57 1.36 -14.21
CA THR A 170 -8.57 2.25 -15.40
C THR A 170 -8.05 1.60 -16.67
N SER A 171 -7.51 0.41 -16.59
CA SER A 171 -6.92 -0.32 -17.71
C SER A 171 -7.19 -1.83 -17.61
N ILE A 172 -7.22 -2.50 -18.77
CA ILE A 172 -7.33 -3.96 -18.87
C ILE A 172 -5.94 -4.63 -18.84
N ASN A 173 -5.00 -4.20 -19.69
CA ASN A 173 -3.66 -4.80 -19.80
C ASN A 173 -2.52 -3.92 -19.27
N ALA A 174 -2.62 -2.59 -19.40
CA ALA A 174 -1.69 -1.65 -18.79
C ALA A 174 -1.83 -1.66 -17.24
N SER A 175 -0.78 -1.25 -16.53
CA SER A 175 -0.76 -1.27 -15.07
C SER A 175 -1.83 -0.33 -14.49
N ASN A 176 -2.45 -0.78 -13.40
CA ASN A 176 -3.46 -0.06 -12.64
C ASN A 176 -2.93 0.45 -11.28
N ASP A 177 -1.65 0.27 -10.99
CA ASP A 177 -1.04 0.74 -9.74
C ASP A 177 -0.78 2.25 -9.82
N PRO A 178 -0.94 3.00 -8.71
CA PRO A 178 -0.64 4.43 -8.69
C PRO A 178 0.86 4.68 -8.78
N LEU A 179 1.22 5.92 -9.11
CA LEU A 179 2.58 6.39 -8.98
C LEU A 179 2.90 6.62 -7.50
N TYR A 180 3.98 6.02 -7.01
CA TYR A 180 4.53 6.29 -5.69
C TYR A 180 5.68 7.29 -5.80
N VAL A 181 5.65 8.35 -4.99
CA VAL A 181 6.67 9.39 -4.96
C VAL A 181 7.17 9.57 -3.53
N VAL A 182 8.46 9.39 -3.28
CA VAL A 182 9.08 9.54 -1.96
C VAL A 182 10.03 10.73 -1.99
N ASP A 183 9.69 11.81 -1.27
CA ASP A 183 10.47 13.07 -1.27
C ASP A 183 10.86 13.58 -2.68
N GLY A 184 9.98 13.38 -3.67
CA GLY A 184 10.21 13.76 -5.08
C GLY A 184 10.81 12.66 -5.97
N VAL A 185 11.24 11.52 -5.42
CA VAL A 185 11.74 10.38 -6.20
C VAL A 185 10.57 9.49 -6.65
N PHE A 186 10.47 9.19 -7.96
CA PHE A 186 9.52 8.16 -8.43
C PHE A 186 10.11 6.78 -8.15
N VAL A 187 9.41 6.00 -7.32
CA VAL A 187 9.93 4.73 -6.83
C VAL A 187 9.31 3.55 -7.57
N ASN A 188 10.10 2.49 -7.75
CA ASN A 188 9.62 1.20 -8.22
C ASN A 188 8.64 0.59 -7.22
N ASN A 189 7.49 0.16 -7.72
CA ASN A 189 6.47 -0.58 -6.99
C ASN A 189 6.17 -1.95 -7.62
N GLN A 190 6.90 -2.33 -8.69
CA GLN A 190 6.72 -3.60 -9.39
C GLN A 190 7.72 -4.64 -8.87
N SER A 191 7.24 -5.86 -8.64
CA SER A 191 8.07 -6.97 -8.18
C SER A 191 9.23 -7.26 -9.14
N LEU A 192 10.44 -7.42 -8.58
CA LEU A 192 11.65 -7.83 -9.32
C LEU A 192 11.90 -9.34 -9.24
N GLN A 193 11.00 -10.07 -8.58
CA GLN A 193 11.06 -11.52 -8.40
C GLN A 193 10.91 -12.26 -9.73
N LYS A 194 11.67 -13.33 -9.90
CA LYS A 194 11.69 -14.18 -11.11
C LYS A 194 11.58 -15.66 -10.77
N ILE A 195 12.05 -16.07 -9.59
CA ILE A 195 11.75 -17.37 -9.02
C ILE A 195 10.28 -17.36 -8.57
N THR A 196 9.47 -18.22 -9.21
CA THR A 196 8.02 -18.24 -8.94
C THR A 196 7.72 -18.80 -7.55
N THR A 197 6.92 -18.05 -6.78
CA THR A 197 6.27 -18.50 -5.53
C THR A 197 4.86 -19.05 -5.78
N GLN A 198 4.49 -19.25 -7.05
CA GLN A 198 3.16 -19.62 -7.55
C GLN A 198 2.09 -18.62 -7.12
N GLY A 199 1.74 -17.68 -8.00
CA GLY A 199 0.66 -16.72 -7.75
C GLY A 199 0.99 -15.60 -6.76
N GLN A 200 2.07 -15.69 -5.98
CA GLN A 200 2.52 -14.58 -5.12
C GLN A 200 3.63 -13.77 -5.79
N ALA A 201 3.74 -12.50 -5.39
CA ALA A 201 4.81 -11.61 -5.80
C ALA A 201 5.17 -10.71 -4.62
N ASN A 202 6.47 -10.48 -4.40
CA ASN A 202 6.89 -9.55 -3.36
C ASN A 202 6.41 -8.10 -3.60
N ASN A 203 6.34 -7.32 -2.52
CA ASN A 203 6.06 -5.89 -2.56
C ASN A 203 7.34 -5.07 -2.32
N PRO A 204 7.89 -4.36 -3.33
CA PRO A 204 9.03 -3.47 -3.14
C PRO A 204 8.78 -2.31 -2.17
N LEU A 205 7.52 -1.91 -1.94
CA LEU A 205 7.18 -0.85 -0.99
C LEU A 205 7.40 -1.27 0.47
N ALA A 206 7.49 -2.57 0.74
CA ALA A 206 7.88 -3.10 2.05
C ALA A 206 9.34 -2.76 2.41
N ASP A 207 10.16 -2.30 1.46
CA ASP A 207 11.54 -1.88 1.72
C ASP A 207 11.61 -0.50 2.42
N ILE A 208 10.52 0.27 2.43
CA ILE A 208 10.45 1.60 3.08
C ILE A 208 9.95 1.45 4.52
N ASN A 209 10.69 2.01 5.49
CA ASN A 209 10.30 1.99 6.90
C ASN A 209 9.13 2.95 7.18
N PRO A 210 7.97 2.46 7.67
CA PRO A 210 6.84 3.32 8.04
C PRO A 210 7.17 4.33 9.15
N ALA A 211 8.12 4.03 10.05
CA ALA A 211 8.50 4.92 11.14
C ALA A 211 9.16 6.23 10.66
N ASP A 212 9.70 6.23 9.44
CA ASP A 212 10.35 7.40 8.82
C ASP A 212 9.38 8.31 8.06
N ILE A 213 8.13 7.87 7.86
CA ILE A 213 7.10 8.62 7.14
C ILE A 213 6.56 9.72 8.06
N GLU A 214 6.38 10.92 7.52
CA GLU A 214 5.73 12.05 8.19
C GLU A 214 4.26 12.16 7.76
N SER A 215 4.00 12.05 6.47
CA SER A 215 2.64 12.00 5.94
C SER A 215 2.59 11.31 4.58
N ILE A 216 1.40 10.80 4.26
CA ILE A 216 1.07 10.23 2.95
C ILE A 216 -0.08 11.05 2.36
N SER A 217 0.16 11.68 1.22
CA SER A 217 -0.86 12.41 0.47
C SER A 217 -1.28 11.60 -0.75
N ILE A 218 -2.56 11.28 -0.87
CA ILE A 218 -3.12 10.53 -1.97
C ILE A 218 -3.88 11.50 -2.87
N LEU A 219 -3.35 11.71 -4.08
CA LEU A 219 -3.89 12.61 -5.09
C LEU A 219 -4.81 11.79 -6.00
N LYS A 220 -6.11 12.12 -5.98
CA LYS A 220 -7.18 11.27 -6.55
C LYS A 220 -7.82 11.82 -7.82
N ASP A 221 -7.67 13.11 -8.09
CA ASP A 221 -8.24 13.75 -9.28
C ASP A 221 -7.18 14.24 -10.26
N ALA A 222 -7.61 14.44 -11.51
CA ALA A 222 -6.71 14.81 -12.59
C ALA A 222 -6.08 16.19 -12.41
N GLU A 223 -6.69 17.11 -11.67
CA GLU A 223 -6.05 18.39 -11.37
C GLU A 223 -4.85 18.22 -10.43
N ALA A 224 -5.02 17.45 -9.34
CA ALA A 224 -3.93 17.21 -8.41
C ALA A 224 -2.80 16.39 -9.07
N THR A 225 -3.16 15.43 -9.94
CA THR A 225 -2.20 14.50 -10.55
C THR A 225 -1.58 14.99 -11.86
N ALA A 226 -2.15 16.01 -12.52
CA ALA A 226 -1.72 16.48 -13.84
C ALA A 226 -0.23 16.82 -13.91
N ILE A 227 0.32 17.35 -12.81
CA ILE A 227 1.73 17.73 -12.76
C ILE A 227 2.69 16.54 -12.86
N TYR A 228 2.24 15.33 -12.50
CA TYR A 228 2.99 14.07 -12.63
C TYR A 228 2.72 13.34 -13.96
N GLY A 229 1.74 13.80 -14.74
CA GLY A 229 1.51 13.39 -16.13
C GLY A 229 1.16 11.93 -16.36
N ALA A 230 1.78 11.37 -17.41
CA ALA A 230 1.66 10.00 -17.95
C ALA A 230 1.70 8.82 -16.96
N ARG A 231 2.12 9.05 -15.72
CA ARG A 231 2.17 8.01 -14.67
C ARG A 231 1.06 8.15 -13.64
N ALA A 232 0.28 9.21 -13.75
CA ALA A 232 -0.61 9.69 -12.71
C ALA A 232 -2.10 9.38 -13.00
N ALA A 233 -2.39 8.69 -14.12
CA ALA A 233 -3.76 8.27 -14.50
C ALA A 233 -4.43 7.36 -13.45
N ASN A 234 -3.61 6.59 -12.72
CA ASN A 234 -4.05 5.70 -11.65
C ASN A 234 -4.01 6.40 -10.27
N GLY A 235 -3.76 7.71 -10.22
CA GLY A 235 -3.53 8.47 -9.01
C GLY A 235 -2.06 8.50 -8.57
N VAL A 236 -1.75 9.33 -7.57
CA VAL A 236 -0.39 9.49 -7.03
C VAL A 236 -0.42 9.36 -5.51
N VAL A 237 0.51 8.58 -4.96
CA VAL A 237 0.75 8.44 -3.52
C VAL A 237 2.08 9.14 -3.21
N LEU A 238 1.98 10.34 -2.64
CA LEU A 238 3.11 11.16 -2.25
C LEU A 238 3.47 10.91 -0.78
N ILE A 239 4.66 10.40 -0.56
CA ILE A 239 5.21 10.09 0.76
C ILE A 239 6.22 11.17 1.10
N THR A 240 5.90 11.92 2.15
CA THR A 240 6.83 12.89 2.75
C THR A 240 7.45 12.26 3.96
N THR A 241 8.78 12.31 4.05
CA THR A 241 9.50 11.69 5.16
C THR A 241 9.96 12.72 6.19
N LYS A 242 10.14 12.26 7.43
CA LYS A 242 10.47 13.12 8.58
C LYS A 242 11.75 13.93 8.36
N ARG A 243 11.69 15.21 8.72
CA ARG A 243 12.83 16.12 8.75
C ARG A 243 12.97 16.74 10.14
N GLY A 244 14.16 17.27 10.44
CA GLY A 244 14.37 18.09 11.63
C GLY A 244 13.61 19.41 11.54
N ALA A 245 13.50 20.13 12.66
CA ALA A 245 12.97 21.48 12.70
C ALA A 245 14.10 22.50 12.90
N TYR A 246 14.02 23.64 12.22
CA TYR A 246 14.93 24.77 12.45
C TYR A 246 14.77 25.30 13.87
N ASN A 247 15.88 25.75 14.46
CA ASN A 247 15.94 26.25 15.84
C ASN A 247 15.36 25.26 16.87
N SER A 248 15.51 23.96 16.64
CA SER A 248 15.07 22.91 17.58
C SER A 248 16.27 22.26 18.23
N LYS A 249 16.19 22.08 19.56
CA LYS A 249 17.11 21.19 20.29
C LYS A 249 17.11 19.81 19.65
N THR A 250 18.28 19.17 19.68
CA THR A 250 18.44 17.78 19.26
C THR A 250 17.58 16.88 20.15
N LYS A 251 16.76 16.04 19.53
CA LYS A 251 15.91 15.03 20.18
C LYS A 251 16.35 13.66 19.74
N VAL A 252 16.43 12.73 20.69
CA VAL A 252 16.66 11.30 20.40
C VAL A 252 15.37 10.55 20.69
N SER A 253 14.85 9.83 19.70
CA SER A 253 13.60 9.07 19.81
C SER A 253 13.87 7.59 19.61
N LEU A 254 13.33 6.76 20.49
CA LEU A 254 13.37 5.29 20.40
C LEU A 254 11.94 4.77 20.39
N ASN A 255 11.59 3.97 19.39
CA ASN A 255 10.39 3.13 19.39
C ASN A 255 10.83 1.67 19.40
N ALA A 256 10.37 0.90 20.36
CA ALA A 256 10.63 -0.53 20.43
C ALA A 256 9.33 -1.27 20.69
N SER A 257 9.09 -2.37 19.98
CA SER A 257 7.93 -3.24 20.22
C SER A 257 8.25 -4.71 20.00
N ILE A 258 7.62 -5.55 20.80
CA ILE A 258 7.67 -7.01 20.70
C ILE A 258 6.26 -7.57 20.71
N GLY A 259 6.05 -8.72 20.06
CA GLY A 259 4.77 -9.40 20.13
C GLY A 259 4.70 -10.67 19.34
N GLN A 260 3.48 -11.09 19.05
CA GLN A 260 3.18 -12.38 18.44
C GLN A 260 2.08 -12.26 17.38
N ALA A 261 2.19 -13.11 16.36
CA ALA A 261 1.20 -13.32 15.31
C ALA A 261 0.70 -14.76 15.33
N TRP A 262 -0.60 -15.00 15.15
CA TRP A 262 -1.19 -16.33 15.03
C TRP A 262 -2.29 -16.36 13.97
N ALA A 263 -2.53 -17.53 13.37
CA ALA A 263 -3.56 -17.68 12.36
C ALA A 263 -4.97 -17.54 12.99
N PRO A 264 -5.97 -17.01 12.25
CA PRO A 264 -7.36 -17.14 12.63
C PRO A 264 -7.81 -18.62 12.53
N LYS A 265 -9.11 -18.87 12.74
CA LYS A 265 -9.67 -20.21 12.51
C LYS A 265 -9.40 -20.62 11.05
N LEU A 266 -8.77 -21.78 10.87
CA LEU A 266 -8.42 -22.36 9.57
C LEU A 266 -9.61 -23.14 8.97
N TRP A 267 -9.42 -23.71 7.77
CA TRP A 267 -10.42 -24.56 7.11
C TRP A 267 -10.76 -25.80 7.96
N ASP A 268 -12.05 -26.14 8.03
CA ASP A 268 -12.53 -27.36 8.67
C ASP A 268 -12.58 -28.52 7.66
N LEU A 269 -11.70 -29.51 7.83
CA LEU A 269 -11.68 -30.75 7.04
C LEU A 269 -12.37 -31.91 7.80
N VAL A 270 -12.85 -32.91 7.07
CA VAL A 270 -13.43 -34.12 7.67
C VAL A 270 -12.36 -34.99 8.34
N THR A 271 -12.75 -35.74 9.36
CA THR A 271 -11.94 -36.79 9.97
C THR A 271 -11.73 -37.97 9.02
N GLY A 272 -10.76 -38.83 9.32
CA GLY A 272 -10.50 -40.04 8.52
C GLY A 272 -11.72 -40.96 8.38
N PRO A 273 -12.47 -41.25 9.46
CA PRO A 273 -13.68 -42.05 9.36
C PRO A 273 -14.76 -41.42 8.49
N GLU A 274 -15.03 -40.13 8.68
CA GLU A 274 -15.98 -39.38 7.85
C GLU A 274 -15.57 -39.40 6.37
N HIS A 275 -14.27 -39.24 6.09
CA HIS A 275 -13.73 -39.32 4.74
C HIS A 275 -14.03 -40.68 4.10
N ALA A 276 -13.70 -41.76 4.79
CA ALA A 276 -13.90 -43.12 4.31
C ALA A 276 -15.38 -43.46 4.08
N THR A 277 -16.26 -43.00 4.97
CA THR A 277 -17.72 -43.13 4.80
C THR A 277 -18.19 -42.45 3.52
N ILE A 278 -17.75 -41.23 3.25
CA ILE A 278 -18.15 -40.48 2.04
C ILE A 278 -17.69 -41.20 0.77
N ILE A 279 -16.46 -41.74 0.74
CA ILE A 279 -15.95 -42.49 -0.43
C ILE A 279 -16.77 -43.77 -0.68
N ASN A 280 -17.12 -44.51 0.37
CA ASN A 280 -17.99 -45.69 0.22
C ASN A 280 -19.41 -45.33 -0.23
N GLU A 281 -19.93 -44.20 0.24
CA GLU A 281 -21.23 -43.69 -0.20
C GLU A 281 -21.20 -43.33 -1.69
N ALA A 282 -20.17 -42.61 -2.14
CA ALA A 282 -19.93 -42.32 -3.55
C ALA A 282 -19.93 -43.59 -4.42
N TRP A 283 -19.22 -44.63 -3.95
CA TRP A 283 -19.13 -45.93 -4.61
C TRP A 283 -20.52 -46.58 -4.78
N THR A 284 -21.33 -46.51 -3.74
CA THR A 284 -22.69 -47.09 -3.74
C THR A 284 -23.63 -46.28 -4.64
N ASN A 285 -23.56 -44.95 -4.58
CA ASN A 285 -24.38 -44.04 -5.40
C ASN A 285 -24.07 -44.14 -6.90
N ASP A 286 -22.86 -44.57 -7.27
CA ASP A 286 -22.47 -44.88 -8.64
C ASP A 286 -22.98 -46.25 -9.14
N GLY A 287 -23.74 -46.98 -8.31
CA GLY A 287 -24.26 -48.31 -8.64
C GLY A 287 -23.22 -49.42 -8.61
N LYS A 288 -22.03 -49.19 -8.02
CA LYS A 288 -20.98 -50.21 -7.90
C LYS A 288 -21.29 -51.16 -6.74
N SER A 289 -20.80 -52.39 -6.84
CA SER A 289 -21.06 -53.42 -5.82
C SER A 289 -20.53 -53.00 -4.44
N PRO A 290 -21.35 -53.05 -3.38
CA PRO A 290 -20.91 -52.80 -2.01
C PRO A 290 -19.78 -53.75 -1.55
N ALA A 291 -19.69 -54.96 -2.13
CA ALA A 291 -18.66 -55.95 -1.79
C ALA A 291 -17.24 -55.51 -2.24
N THR A 292 -17.13 -54.57 -3.18
CA THR A 292 -15.85 -54.09 -3.72
C THR A 292 -15.53 -52.64 -3.33
N ARG A 293 -16.30 -52.05 -2.40
CA ARG A 293 -16.11 -50.67 -1.94
C ARG A 293 -14.70 -50.44 -1.34
N PRO A 294 -14.11 -49.24 -1.46
CA PRO A 294 -12.72 -49.01 -1.05
C PRO A 294 -12.44 -49.26 0.44
N PHE A 295 -13.31 -48.79 1.33
CA PHE A 295 -13.15 -48.93 2.78
C PHE A 295 -14.02 -50.08 3.30
N ARG A 296 -13.43 -51.27 3.31
CA ARG A 296 -13.98 -52.53 3.82
C ARG A 296 -12.86 -53.28 4.56
N PRO A 297 -13.15 -54.36 5.31
CA PRO A 297 -12.12 -55.10 6.03
C PRO A 297 -10.90 -55.42 5.16
N VAL A 298 -9.70 -55.31 5.73
CA VAL A 298 -8.44 -55.59 5.02
C VAL A 298 -8.39 -57.05 4.54
N SER A 299 -8.99 -57.97 5.29
CA SER A 299 -9.17 -59.38 4.92
C SER A 299 -9.95 -59.58 3.62
N GLU A 300 -10.79 -58.62 3.23
CA GLU A 300 -11.58 -58.62 1.99
C GLU A 300 -10.88 -57.84 0.86
N GLY A 301 -9.62 -57.42 1.06
CA GLY A 301 -8.85 -56.59 0.12
C GLY A 301 -9.24 -55.12 0.14
N GLY A 302 -9.85 -54.63 1.23
CA GLY A 302 -10.18 -53.22 1.44
C GLY A 302 -9.07 -52.41 2.12
N ARG A 303 -9.29 -51.10 2.27
CA ARG A 303 -8.40 -50.15 2.96
C ARG A 303 -8.63 -50.07 4.49
N GLY A 304 -9.39 -51.01 5.07
CA GLY A 304 -9.88 -50.95 6.45
C GLY A 304 -11.29 -50.35 6.55
N LEU A 305 -11.98 -50.59 7.67
CA LEU A 305 -13.30 -50.01 7.88
C LEU A 305 -13.20 -48.50 8.09
N PRO A 306 -14.27 -47.72 7.79
CA PRO A 306 -14.28 -46.29 8.05
C PRO A 306 -13.93 -45.93 9.49
N GLU A 307 -14.52 -46.59 10.49
CA GLU A 307 -14.27 -46.37 11.91
C GLU A 307 -12.80 -46.60 12.35
N ASP A 308 -12.05 -47.40 11.59
CA ASP A 308 -10.64 -47.70 11.88
C ASP A 308 -9.67 -46.66 11.28
N GLN A 309 -10.16 -45.71 10.46
CA GLN A 309 -9.28 -44.78 9.76
C GLN A 309 -8.69 -43.71 10.69
N PRO A 310 -7.37 -43.52 10.69
CA PRO A 310 -6.73 -42.47 11.49
C PRO A 310 -7.06 -41.08 10.96
N THR A 311 -6.79 -40.04 11.75
CA THR A 311 -6.89 -38.64 11.31
C THR A 311 -5.56 -37.92 11.55
N TYR A 312 -5.01 -37.31 10.50
CA TYR A 312 -3.77 -36.55 10.49
C TYR A 312 -4.06 -35.08 10.19
N ASP A 313 -3.79 -34.21 11.17
CA ASP A 313 -3.99 -32.75 11.04
C ASP A 313 -2.74 -32.04 10.51
N ARG A 314 -2.65 -31.94 9.20
CA ARG A 314 -1.54 -31.26 8.50
C ARG A 314 -1.64 -29.74 8.54
N LEU A 315 -2.85 -29.19 8.71
CA LEU A 315 -3.05 -27.75 8.78
C LEU A 315 -2.47 -27.20 10.09
N ASN A 316 -2.61 -27.92 11.20
CA ASN A 316 -1.98 -27.50 12.44
C ASN A 316 -0.43 -27.55 12.38
N ASP A 317 0.16 -28.48 11.61
CA ASP A 317 1.61 -28.62 11.52
C ASP A 317 2.31 -27.46 10.79
N ILE A 318 1.68 -26.97 9.72
CA ILE A 318 2.26 -25.92 8.87
C ILE A 318 2.14 -24.52 9.47
N PHE A 319 1.13 -24.27 10.31
CA PHE A 319 0.96 -22.99 10.99
C PHE A 319 1.74 -22.95 12.33
N ARG A 320 2.14 -21.76 12.74
CA ARG A 320 2.81 -21.47 14.02
C ARG A 320 2.37 -20.12 14.59
N THR A 321 2.68 -19.90 15.86
CA THR A 321 2.70 -18.56 16.43
C THR A 321 4.05 -17.93 16.10
N GLY A 322 4.05 -16.83 15.34
CA GLY A 322 5.25 -16.13 14.89
C GLY A 322 5.63 -14.98 15.82
N ALA A 323 6.92 -14.79 16.10
CA ALA A 323 7.44 -13.63 16.83
C ALA A 323 7.48 -12.37 15.94
N LEU A 324 7.12 -11.23 16.53
CA LEU A 324 7.16 -9.91 15.89
C LEU A 324 8.07 -8.99 16.69
N GLN A 325 8.99 -8.30 16.01
CA GLN A 325 9.94 -7.36 16.64
C GLN A 325 10.12 -6.13 15.76
N ASN A 326 10.16 -4.95 16.38
CA ASN A 326 10.43 -3.69 15.70
C ASN A 326 11.22 -2.75 16.60
N TYR A 327 12.29 -2.16 16.07
CA TYR A 327 13.15 -1.21 16.76
C TYR A 327 13.48 -0.05 15.83
N ASP A 328 13.13 1.17 16.21
CA ASP A 328 13.45 2.39 15.47
C ASP A 328 14.16 3.39 16.39
N LEU A 329 15.32 3.88 15.96
CA LEU A 329 16.08 4.92 16.62
C LEU A 329 16.23 6.11 15.67
N ALA A 330 15.88 7.31 16.13
CA ALA A 330 16.01 8.51 15.35
C ALA A 330 16.61 9.67 16.15
N VAL A 331 17.44 10.48 15.49
CA VAL A 331 18.00 11.73 16.00
C VAL A 331 17.56 12.85 15.06
N SER A 332 16.95 13.89 15.61
CA SER A 332 16.48 15.03 14.82
C SER A 332 16.71 16.35 15.52
N GLY A 333 16.94 17.41 14.77
CA GLY A 333 17.18 18.74 15.31
C GLY A 333 17.52 19.75 14.23
N GLY A 334 17.87 20.96 14.64
CA GLY A 334 18.32 21.98 13.70
C GLY A 334 18.75 23.28 14.34
N THR A 335 19.68 23.96 13.68
CA THR A 335 20.09 25.34 13.97
C THR A 335 19.20 26.32 13.18
N LYS A 336 19.60 27.60 13.09
CA LYS A 336 18.92 28.58 12.23
C LYS A 336 19.07 28.24 10.73
N GLN A 337 20.19 27.62 10.34
CA GLN A 337 20.56 27.40 8.94
C GLN A 337 20.51 25.92 8.53
N THR A 338 20.54 25.00 9.49
CA THR A 338 20.61 23.56 9.24
C THR A 338 19.45 22.86 9.92
N ARG A 339 18.79 21.92 9.23
CA ARG A 339 17.91 20.93 9.87
C ARG A 339 18.28 19.53 9.42
N PHE A 340 18.25 18.58 10.34
CA PHE A 340 18.66 17.21 10.06
C PHE A 340 17.74 16.20 10.73
N TYR A 341 17.65 15.03 10.11
CA TYR A 341 17.04 13.82 10.64
C TYR A 341 17.90 12.62 10.24
N ILE A 342 18.27 11.81 11.22
CA ILE A 342 19.01 10.56 11.04
C ILE A 342 18.19 9.47 11.71
N GLY A 343 17.79 8.45 10.96
CA GLY A 343 16.96 7.34 11.43
C GLY A 343 17.60 5.99 11.11
N GLY A 344 17.44 5.02 12.00
CA GLY A 344 17.78 3.63 11.78
C GLY A 344 16.66 2.74 12.31
N GLY A 345 16.31 1.70 11.57
CA GLY A 345 15.21 0.80 11.93
C GLY A 345 15.49 -0.65 11.60
N TYR A 346 15.08 -1.56 12.48
CA TYR A 346 15.08 -3.00 12.26
C TYR A 346 13.70 -3.60 12.57
N THR A 347 13.14 -4.32 11.61
CA THR A 347 11.87 -5.04 11.73
C THR A 347 12.09 -6.52 11.43
N SER A 348 11.54 -7.41 12.26
CA SER A 348 11.53 -8.85 12.04
C SER A 348 10.11 -9.38 12.29
N GLN A 349 9.57 -10.09 11.30
CA GLN A 349 8.21 -10.64 11.32
C GLN A 349 8.28 -12.12 10.91
N GLN A 350 8.07 -13.01 11.87
CA GLN A 350 7.83 -14.41 11.56
C GLN A 350 6.39 -14.59 11.08
N ALA A 351 6.21 -15.21 9.92
CA ALA A 351 4.87 -15.55 9.46
C ALA A 351 4.25 -16.65 10.31
N THR A 352 2.92 -16.66 10.30
CA THR A 352 2.13 -17.76 10.85
C THR A 352 2.25 -19.01 10.00
N LEU A 353 2.39 -18.87 8.68
CA LEU A 353 2.81 -19.96 7.80
C LEU A 353 4.32 -20.19 7.99
N ARG A 354 4.73 -21.40 8.39
CA ARG A 354 6.15 -21.75 8.45
C ARG A 354 6.80 -21.52 7.09
N THR A 355 8.10 -21.20 7.08
CA THR A 355 8.98 -20.96 5.92
C THR A 355 8.81 -19.64 5.14
N ASN A 356 7.93 -18.73 5.60
CA ASN A 356 7.68 -17.43 4.96
C ASN A 356 7.99 -16.20 5.85
N ASP A 357 9.23 -16.03 6.30
CA ASP A 357 9.60 -14.95 7.23
C ASP A 357 10.13 -13.69 6.51
N PHE A 358 9.92 -12.53 7.13
CA PHE A 358 10.37 -11.24 6.62
C PHE A 358 11.22 -10.49 7.65
N SER A 359 12.31 -9.86 7.20
CA SER A 359 13.04 -8.88 8.00
C SER A 359 13.53 -7.71 7.14
N ARG A 360 13.69 -6.54 7.77
CA ARG A 360 14.19 -5.32 7.13
C ARG A 360 15.09 -4.55 8.08
N ALA A 361 16.27 -4.17 7.58
CA ALA A 361 17.08 -3.11 8.14
C ALA A 361 16.99 -1.87 7.26
N SER A 362 16.91 -0.69 7.87
CA SER A 362 16.78 0.59 7.17
C SER A 362 17.61 1.67 7.84
N PHE A 363 18.14 2.57 7.02
CA PHE A 363 18.86 3.77 7.43
C PHE A 363 18.35 4.95 6.61
N LYS A 364 18.12 6.08 7.28
CA LYS A 364 17.62 7.30 6.69
C LYS A 364 18.44 8.51 7.08
N LEU A 365 18.72 9.37 6.10
CA LEU A 365 19.37 10.65 6.29
C LEU A 365 18.63 11.74 5.49
N ASN A 366 18.08 12.72 6.21
CA ASN A 366 17.60 13.95 5.63
C ASN A 366 18.42 15.12 6.19
N LEU A 367 18.90 15.99 5.31
CA LEU A 367 19.68 17.18 5.66
C LEU A 367 19.28 18.33 4.74
N ASP A 368 18.91 19.46 5.31
CA ASP A 368 18.73 20.72 4.57
C ASP A 368 19.59 21.81 5.19
N GLN A 369 20.25 22.57 4.32
CA GLN A 369 21.16 23.65 4.66
C GLN A 369 20.80 24.90 3.87
N ASP A 370 20.42 25.96 4.58
CA ASP A 370 20.39 27.31 4.06
C ASP A 370 21.83 27.86 4.05
N ILE A 371 22.42 27.92 2.86
CA ILE A 371 23.79 28.45 2.66
C ILE A 371 23.78 29.97 2.80
N THR A 372 22.73 30.59 2.25
CA THR A 372 22.41 32.02 2.38
C THR A 372 20.89 32.17 2.47
N ASP A 373 20.39 33.39 2.68
CA ASP A 373 18.94 33.67 2.64
C ASP A 373 18.30 33.43 1.25
N LYS A 374 19.10 33.18 0.20
CA LYS A 374 18.64 32.92 -1.17
C LYS A 374 18.98 31.53 -1.70
N ILE A 375 19.91 30.81 -1.07
CA ILE A 375 20.43 29.54 -1.58
C ILE A 375 20.24 28.48 -0.52
N ARG A 376 19.52 27.41 -0.89
CA ARG A 376 19.32 26.22 -0.07
C ARG A 376 19.80 25.00 -0.83
N ILE A 377 20.45 24.08 -0.12
CA ILE A 377 20.78 22.75 -0.62
C ILE A 377 20.16 21.75 0.34
N GLY A 378 19.58 20.68 -0.20
CA GLY A 378 19.00 19.63 0.62
C GLY A 378 19.16 18.26 0.00
N THR A 379 19.03 17.24 0.85
CA THR A 379 19.06 15.85 0.45
C THR A 379 18.10 14.99 1.28
N SER A 380 17.59 13.92 0.65
CA SER A 380 16.86 12.83 1.29
C SER A 380 17.43 11.51 0.81
N ASN A 381 17.84 10.65 1.73
CA ASN A 381 18.43 9.36 1.42
C ASN A 381 17.80 8.28 2.30
N ILE A 382 17.40 7.18 1.68
CA ILE A 382 16.95 5.96 2.35
C ILE A 382 17.79 4.81 1.78
N LEU A 383 18.44 4.07 2.67
CA LEU A 383 19.11 2.81 2.37
C LEU A 383 18.38 1.71 3.14
N SER A 384 18.03 0.62 2.46
CA SER A 384 17.35 -0.50 3.10
C SER A 384 17.85 -1.82 2.56
N GLN A 385 17.82 -2.83 3.43
CA GLN A 385 18.01 -4.22 3.04
C GLN A 385 16.87 -5.05 3.65
N SER A 386 16.11 -5.72 2.80
CA SER A 386 15.07 -6.66 3.23
C SER A 386 15.47 -8.09 2.87
N ASN A 387 15.22 -9.01 3.79
CA ASN A 387 15.45 -10.44 3.61
C ASN A 387 14.13 -11.18 3.78
N ARG A 388 13.87 -12.14 2.89
CA ARG A 388 12.69 -12.99 2.91
C ARG A 388 13.08 -14.45 2.78
N THR A 389 12.51 -15.31 3.61
CA THR A 389 12.35 -16.71 3.26
C THR A 389 10.99 -16.85 2.61
N ASN A 390 10.91 -17.57 1.50
CA ASN A 390 9.67 -17.72 0.75
C ASN A 390 9.51 -19.20 0.47
N ALA A 391 8.43 -19.85 0.90
CA ALA A 391 7.97 -21.06 0.23
C ALA A 391 6.99 -20.70 -0.90
N ARG A 392 6.70 -21.69 -1.76
CA ARG A 392 5.58 -21.54 -2.69
C ARG A 392 4.28 -21.73 -1.94
N VAL A 393 3.37 -20.80 -2.10
CA VAL A 393 2.12 -20.77 -1.32
C VAL A 393 0.89 -20.87 -2.22
N GLY A 394 0.94 -20.38 -3.47
CA GLY A 394 -0.22 -20.47 -4.37
C GLY A 394 -0.33 -21.81 -5.08
N ASP A 395 -0.93 -21.79 -6.28
CA ASP A 395 -1.45 -22.97 -6.95
C ASP A 395 -0.35 -23.98 -7.40
N GLY A 396 -0.66 -25.27 -7.25
CA GLY A 396 0.11 -26.37 -7.81
C GLY A 396 0.65 -27.37 -6.78
N PRO A 397 0.78 -28.65 -7.16
CA PRO A 397 1.17 -29.71 -6.23
C PRO A 397 2.68 -29.80 -5.94
N GLN A 398 3.50 -29.11 -6.73
CA GLN A 398 4.97 -29.16 -6.66
C GLN A 398 5.52 -27.98 -5.85
N GLY A 399 5.87 -28.25 -4.58
CA GLY A 399 6.43 -27.27 -3.66
C GLY A 399 5.43 -26.34 -2.99
N GLY A 400 4.13 -26.44 -3.30
CA GLY A 400 3.06 -25.67 -2.68
C GLY A 400 2.83 -26.12 -1.24
N ILE A 401 3.34 -25.37 -0.27
CA ILE A 401 3.38 -25.81 1.13
C ILE A 401 1.98 -25.87 1.75
N LEU A 402 1.17 -24.83 1.57
CA LEU A 402 -0.20 -24.80 2.05
C LEU A 402 -1.09 -25.77 1.26
N GLN A 403 -0.87 -25.89 -0.04
CA GLN A 403 -1.57 -26.85 -0.90
C GLN A 403 -1.34 -28.30 -0.44
N ALA A 404 -0.10 -28.68 -0.12
CA ALA A 404 0.22 -30.01 0.40
C ALA A 404 -0.49 -30.32 1.74
N ALA A 405 -0.64 -29.31 2.60
CA ALA A 405 -1.37 -29.46 3.86
C ALA A 405 -2.89 -29.55 3.64
N LEU A 406 -3.43 -28.71 2.75
CA LEU A 406 -4.86 -28.51 2.58
C LEU A 406 -5.52 -29.58 1.70
N HIS A 407 -4.81 -30.09 0.69
CA HIS A 407 -5.36 -31.03 -0.30
C HIS A 407 -5.05 -32.50 -0.02
N THR A 408 -4.10 -32.82 0.87
CA THR A 408 -3.81 -34.21 1.23
C THR A 408 -4.91 -34.78 2.14
N PRO A 409 -5.51 -35.95 1.83
CA PRO A 409 -6.51 -36.60 2.67
C PRO A 409 -6.08 -36.76 4.12
N THR A 410 -7.03 -36.49 5.02
CA THR A 410 -6.83 -36.54 6.46
C THR A 410 -6.56 -37.95 6.98
N TYR A 411 -6.95 -39.02 6.26
CA TYR A 411 -6.69 -40.40 6.67
C TYR A 411 -5.33 -40.96 6.23
N LEU A 412 -4.61 -40.28 5.32
CA LEU A 412 -3.37 -40.81 4.75
C LEU A 412 -2.16 -40.53 5.67
N PRO A 413 -1.31 -41.55 5.91
CA PRO A 413 -0.17 -41.43 6.82
C PRO A 413 0.91 -40.49 6.30
N LYS A 414 1.69 -39.90 7.21
CA LYS A 414 2.82 -39.01 6.86
C LYS A 414 4.06 -39.78 6.38
N PHE A 415 4.22 -41.02 6.82
CA PHE A 415 5.35 -41.89 6.50
C PHE A 415 4.85 -43.21 5.91
N ASN A 416 5.67 -43.80 5.03
CA ASN A 416 5.48 -45.17 4.57
C ASN A 416 5.85 -46.15 5.69
N THR A 417 5.52 -47.43 5.51
CA THR A 417 5.81 -48.49 6.49
C THR A 417 7.31 -48.70 6.74
N ASP A 418 8.17 -48.31 5.80
CA ASP A 418 9.63 -48.36 5.91
C ASP A 418 10.24 -47.10 6.56
N GLY A 419 9.42 -46.15 7.00
CA GLY A 419 9.84 -44.89 7.62
C GLY A 419 10.18 -43.77 6.64
N THR A 420 10.12 -44.00 5.33
CA THR A 420 10.34 -42.94 4.33
C THR A 420 9.15 -41.97 4.24
N TYR A 421 9.37 -40.76 3.77
CA TYR A 421 8.31 -39.75 3.62
C TYR A 421 7.27 -40.20 2.58
N ALA A 422 6.01 -40.28 2.99
CA ALA A 422 4.91 -40.66 2.09
C ALA A 422 4.50 -39.47 1.22
N LYS A 423 4.24 -39.73 -0.07
CA LYS A 423 3.75 -38.73 -1.04
C LYS A 423 2.37 -39.16 -1.52
N TRP A 424 1.41 -38.25 -1.44
CA TRP A 424 0.01 -38.53 -1.74
C TRP A 424 -0.55 -37.53 -2.73
N ALA A 425 -1.42 -37.99 -3.63
CA ALA A 425 -2.14 -37.16 -4.58
C ALA A 425 -1.26 -36.20 -5.42
N GLY A 426 -0.01 -36.61 -5.70
CA GLY A 426 0.95 -35.81 -6.45
C GLY A 426 1.59 -34.66 -5.67
N PHE A 427 1.20 -34.44 -4.41
CA PHE A 427 1.78 -33.43 -3.53
C PHE A 427 3.09 -33.91 -2.91
N ASP A 428 3.97 -32.95 -2.64
CA ASP A 428 5.11 -33.15 -1.76
C ASP A 428 4.68 -33.53 -0.34
N ASN A 429 5.54 -34.25 0.36
CA ASN A 429 5.34 -34.49 1.79
C ASN A 429 5.53 -33.16 2.56
N LEU A 430 4.58 -32.82 3.43
CA LEU A 430 4.60 -31.55 4.16
C LEU A 430 5.84 -31.40 5.06
N ASP A 431 6.24 -32.46 5.78
CA ASP A 431 7.42 -32.44 6.65
C ASP A 431 8.70 -32.23 5.83
N VAL A 432 8.77 -32.80 4.62
CA VAL A 432 9.87 -32.53 3.68
C VAL A 432 9.91 -31.05 3.32
N LEU A 433 8.77 -30.45 2.95
CA LEU A 433 8.72 -29.03 2.60
C LEU A 433 9.11 -28.13 3.78
N ILE A 434 8.57 -28.37 4.98
CA ILE A 434 8.88 -27.55 6.17
C ILE A 434 10.38 -27.59 6.48
N ASN A 435 11.02 -28.77 6.38
CA ASN A 435 12.40 -28.95 6.81
C ASN A 435 13.44 -28.72 5.71
N ASN A 436 13.05 -28.73 4.43
CA ASN A 436 13.98 -28.64 3.29
C ASN A 436 13.66 -27.50 2.31
N THR A 437 12.70 -26.61 2.63
CA THR A 437 12.54 -25.37 1.84
C THR A 437 13.79 -24.53 1.98
N ASP A 438 14.46 -24.31 0.86
CA ASP A 438 15.65 -23.47 0.74
C ASP A 438 15.41 -22.46 -0.37
N MET A 439 14.51 -21.51 -0.11
CA MET A 439 14.19 -20.43 -1.03
C MET A 439 14.16 -19.11 -0.27
N HIS A 440 15.01 -18.19 -0.71
CA HIS A 440 15.23 -16.94 -0.03
C HIS A 440 15.59 -15.81 -1.00
N SER A 441 15.31 -14.58 -0.59
CA SER A 441 15.65 -13.40 -1.37
C SER A 441 16.11 -12.24 -0.50
N THR A 442 16.99 -11.42 -1.06
CA THR A 442 17.54 -10.21 -0.46
C THR A 442 17.34 -9.04 -1.43
N SER A 443 16.62 -8.01 -1.00
CA SER A 443 16.50 -6.73 -1.72
C SER A 443 17.40 -5.71 -1.05
N THR A 444 18.34 -5.14 -1.78
CA THR A 444 19.11 -3.96 -1.33
C THR A 444 18.65 -2.76 -2.14
N ARG A 445 18.17 -1.72 -1.47
CA ARG A 445 17.54 -0.57 -2.13
C ARG A 445 18.06 0.76 -1.60
N TYR A 446 18.39 1.66 -2.52
CA TYR A 446 18.79 3.04 -2.27
C TYR A 446 17.84 3.99 -2.99
N ILE A 447 17.15 4.84 -2.22
CA ILE A 447 16.31 5.93 -2.71
C ILE A 447 16.98 7.23 -2.30
N GLY A 448 17.48 7.99 -3.27
CA GLY A 448 18.24 9.21 -3.07
C GLY A 448 17.66 10.39 -3.84
N ASN A 449 17.66 11.56 -3.20
CA ASN A 449 17.34 12.85 -3.80
C ASN A 449 18.35 13.90 -3.31
N ILE A 450 18.89 14.68 -4.24
CA ILE A 450 19.67 15.88 -3.96
C ILE A 450 19.05 17.04 -4.73
N TYR A 451 18.85 18.17 -4.06
CA TYR A 451 18.26 19.35 -4.69
C TYR A 451 18.92 20.65 -4.23
N GLY A 452 18.90 21.63 -5.13
CA GLY A 452 19.28 23.01 -4.86
C GLY A 452 18.11 23.94 -5.17
N GLU A 453 17.88 24.92 -4.30
CA GLU A 453 16.94 26.01 -4.50
C GLU A 453 17.67 27.35 -4.53
N TYR A 454 17.28 28.21 -5.46
CA TYR A 454 17.78 29.56 -5.59
C TYR A 454 16.62 30.55 -5.73
N ASP A 455 16.47 31.42 -4.74
CA ASP A 455 15.54 32.56 -4.76
C ASP A 455 16.16 33.69 -5.58
N ILE A 456 15.83 33.73 -6.87
CA ILE A 456 16.34 34.73 -7.83
C ILE A 456 15.88 36.13 -7.40
N THR A 457 14.60 36.26 -7.06
CA THR A 457 13.98 37.47 -6.50
C THR A 457 12.98 37.09 -5.42
N SER A 458 12.47 38.06 -4.67
CA SER A 458 11.37 37.86 -3.73
C SER A 458 10.11 37.37 -4.47
N GLY A 459 9.91 36.05 -4.54
CA GLY A 459 8.77 35.44 -5.24
C GLY A 459 9.13 34.58 -6.45
N LEU A 460 10.35 34.68 -7.01
CA LEU A 460 10.82 33.82 -8.10
C LEU A 460 11.88 32.84 -7.59
N LYS A 461 11.57 31.55 -7.60
CA LYS A 461 12.43 30.48 -7.12
C LYS A 461 12.71 29.46 -8.21
N LEU A 462 13.98 29.19 -8.46
CA LEU A 462 14.47 28.06 -9.24
C LEU A 462 14.77 26.89 -8.31
N ARG A 463 14.33 25.69 -8.67
CA ARG A 463 14.72 24.44 -8.02
C ARG A 463 15.21 23.45 -9.06
N SER A 464 16.36 22.82 -8.78
CA SER A 464 16.92 21.75 -9.59
C SER A 464 17.17 20.54 -8.70
N SER A 465 16.75 19.35 -9.14
CA SER A 465 16.91 18.12 -8.38
C SER A 465 17.37 16.94 -9.23
N TRP A 466 18.14 16.07 -8.60
CA TRP A 466 18.60 14.78 -9.13
C TRP A 466 18.16 13.68 -8.18
N SER A 467 17.51 12.66 -8.72
CA SER A 467 16.94 11.56 -7.95
C SER A 467 17.32 10.22 -8.54
N ILE A 468 17.49 9.23 -7.68
CA ILE A 468 17.76 7.84 -8.04
C ILE A 468 16.97 6.89 -7.14
N ASP A 469 16.38 5.88 -7.74
CA ASP A 469 15.89 4.68 -7.04
C ASP A 469 16.64 3.48 -7.65
N TYR A 470 17.54 2.92 -6.86
CA TYR A 470 18.34 1.76 -7.22
C TYR A 470 17.91 0.56 -6.38
N ASN A 471 17.50 -0.52 -7.04
CA ASN A 471 17.10 -1.77 -6.40
C ASN A 471 17.94 -2.92 -6.98
N ASP A 472 18.66 -3.62 -6.12
CA ASP A 472 19.34 -4.88 -6.41
C ASP A 472 18.59 -6.00 -5.68
N TYR A 473 18.06 -6.96 -6.43
CA TYR A 473 17.24 -8.05 -5.91
C TYR A 473 17.89 -9.38 -6.26
N ASN A 474 18.43 -10.05 -5.25
CA ASN A 474 19.05 -11.36 -5.36
C ASN A 474 18.10 -12.40 -4.77
N GLU A 475 17.84 -13.46 -5.51
CA GLU A 475 17.01 -14.58 -5.07
C GLU A 475 17.65 -15.91 -5.46
N TYR A 476 17.37 -16.90 -4.63
CA TYR A 476 17.91 -18.24 -4.77
C TYR A 476 16.88 -19.26 -4.29
N GLU A 477 16.77 -20.38 -5.01
CA GLU A 477 16.05 -21.57 -4.56
C GLU A 477 16.91 -22.83 -4.75
N TYR A 478 16.76 -23.79 -3.86
CA TYR A 478 17.23 -25.16 -4.02
C TYR A 478 16.13 -26.17 -3.71
N TRP A 479 15.83 -27.05 -4.67
CA TRP A 479 14.89 -28.14 -4.53
C TRP A 479 15.62 -29.44 -4.17
N ASN A 480 15.49 -29.86 -2.92
CA ASN A 480 16.06 -31.08 -2.39
C ASN A 480 15.50 -32.34 -3.08
N THR A 481 16.30 -33.40 -3.25
CA THR A 481 15.91 -34.64 -3.92
C THR A 481 14.71 -35.37 -3.31
N LEU A 482 14.37 -35.09 -2.05
CA LEU A 482 13.16 -35.57 -1.38
C LEU A 482 11.88 -34.91 -1.92
N THR A 483 11.97 -33.71 -2.49
CA THR A 483 10.84 -33.01 -3.13
C THR A 483 10.58 -33.56 -4.53
N ASN A 484 9.37 -33.35 -5.07
CA ASN A 484 8.96 -33.77 -6.40
C ASN A 484 9.79 -33.08 -7.48
N ARG A 485 10.06 -31.78 -7.33
CA ARG A 485 10.92 -31.04 -8.29
C ARG A 485 12.38 -31.48 -8.20
N GLY A 486 12.92 -31.61 -6.99
CA GLY A 486 14.31 -32.01 -6.81
C GLY A 486 14.56 -33.45 -7.26
N SER A 487 13.63 -34.37 -6.99
CA SER A 487 13.73 -35.76 -7.45
C SER A 487 13.80 -35.86 -8.98
N ALA A 488 12.97 -35.09 -9.70
CA ALA A 488 12.92 -35.08 -11.16
C ALA A 488 14.23 -34.62 -11.83
N SER A 489 15.01 -33.77 -11.16
CA SER A 489 16.25 -33.18 -11.69
C SER A 489 17.52 -33.60 -10.96
N LYS A 490 17.43 -34.53 -9.99
CA LYS A 490 18.52 -34.89 -9.06
C LYS A 490 19.12 -33.64 -8.39
N GLY A 491 18.24 -32.84 -7.79
CA GLY A 491 18.51 -31.51 -7.27
C GLY A 491 18.33 -30.43 -8.34
N LEU A 492 17.72 -29.30 -7.96
CA LEU A 492 17.55 -28.14 -8.84
C LEU A 492 17.85 -26.87 -8.05
N ALA A 493 18.85 -26.12 -8.49
CA ALA A 493 19.14 -24.79 -7.96
C ALA A 493 18.81 -23.74 -9.02
N THR A 494 18.19 -22.64 -8.59
CA THR A 494 17.99 -21.45 -9.43
C THR A 494 18.52 -20.24 -8.68
N SER A 495 19.32 -19.40 -9.34
CA SER A 495 19.76 -18.10 -8.82
C SER A 495 19.39 -17.03 -9.83
N SER A 496 18.82 -15.92 -9.35
CA SER A 496 18.46 -14.78 -10.19
C SER A 496 18.89 -13.49 -9.51
N VAL A 497 19.51 -12.60 -10.29
CA VAL A 497 19.87 -11.24 -9.87
C VAL A 497 19.16 -10.27 -10.80
N SER A 498 18.17 -9.58 -10.27
CA SER A 498 17.44 -8.52 -10.94
C SER A 498 17.91 -7.16 -10.42
N LYS A 499 18.26 -6.25 -11.32
CA LYS A 499 18.59 -4.86 -10.96
C LYS A 499 17.63 -3.92 -11.67
N ASN A 500 17.21 -2.88 -10.98
CA ASN A 500 16.38 -1.83 -11.55
C ASN A 500 16.88 -0.47 -11.07
N THR A 501 17.19 0.42 -12.02
CA THR A 501 17.63 1.78 -11.74
C THR A 501 16.66 2.74 -12.41
N ILE A 502 16.00 3.58 -11.61
CA ILE A 502 15.23 4.73 -12.07
C ILE A 502 16.04 5.98 -11.73
N TRP A 503 16.24 6.86 -12.70
CA TRP A 503 16.87 8.16 -12.47
C TRP A 503 15.96 9.26 -12.99
N ILE A 504 15.97 10.39 -12.28
CA ILE A 504 15.16 11.57 -12.63
C ILE A 504 16.03 12.81 -12.46
N ASN A 505 15.97 13.68 -13.45
CA ASN A 505 16.51 15.02 -13.38
C ASN A 505 15.36 16.00 -13.65
N GLU A 506 15.22 17.00 -12.79
CA GLU A 506 14.07 17.88 -12.83
C GLU A 506 14.47 19.32 -12.51
N GLN A 507 13.90 20.26 -13.27
CA GLN A 507 14.04 21.69 -13.04
C GLN A 507 12.66 22.32 -12.98
N THR A 508 12.45 23.17 -11.98
CA THR A 508 11.22 23.93 -11.82
C THR A 508 11.53 25.39 -11.54
N LEU A 509 10.78 26.28 -12.17
CA LEU A 509 10.78 27.71 -11.94
C LEU A 509 9.40 28.10 -11.44
N SER A 510 9.34 28.57 -10.20
CA SER A 510 8.09 28.96 -9.53
C SER A 510 8.08 30.46 -9.26
N TYR A 511 6.97 31.10 -9.59
CA TYR A 511 6.72 32.51 -9.31
C TYR A 511 5.46 32.66 -8.46
N ARG A 512 5.55 33.33 -7.31
CA ARG A 512 4.40 33.70 -6.50
C ARG A 512 4.42 35.20 -6.20
N LYS A 513 3.31 35.87 -6.46
CA LYS A 513 3.14 37.30 -6.21
C LYS A 513 1.76 37.59 -5.63
N SER A 514 1.74 38.37 -4.56
CA SER A 514 0.51 38.97 -4.02
C SER A 514 0.43 40.44 -4.45
N VAL A 515 -0.70 40.83 -5.02
CA VAL A 515 -0.99 42.22 -5.41
C VAL A 515 -2.14 42.73 -4.53
N GLY A 516 -1.80 43.63 -3.61
CA GLY A 516 -2.70 44.01 -2.53
C GLY A 516 -3.03 42.83 -1.61
N ILE A 517 -4.18 42.93 -0.93
CA ILE A 517 -4.65 41.87 0.01
C ILE A 517 -5.51 40.82 -0.73
N GLN A 518 -6.01 41.17 -1.91
CA GLN A 518 -7.05 40.40 -2.61
C GLN A 518 -6.50 39.48 -3.69
N HIS A 519 -5.44 39.83 -4.43
CA HIS A 519 -5.00 39.02 -5.56
C HIS A 519 -3.73 38.25 -5.23
N ASN A 520 -3.76 36.93 -5.36
CA ASN A 520 -2.57 36.09 -5.27
C ASN A 520 -2.42 35.29 -6.57
N PHE A 521 -1.26 35.40 -7.20
CA PHE A 521 -0.91 34.72 -8.43
C PHE A 521 0.23 33.74 -8.15
N GLY A 522 0.09 32.53 -8.67
CA GLY A 522 1.13 31.52 -8.74
C GLY A 522 1.32 31.05 -10.17
N ALA A 523 2.57 30.89 -10.58
CA ALA A 523 2.93 30.26 -11.84
C ALA A 523 4.09 29.30 -11.60
N LEU A 524 4.08 28.19 -12.30
CA LEU A 524 5.12 27.17 -12.24
C LEU A 524 5.37 26.67 -13.66
N ALA A 525 6.63 26.59 -14.05
CA ALA A 525 7.06 25.93 -15.28
C ALA A 525 8.19 24.97 -14.95
N GLY A 526 8.25 23.82 -15.63
CA GLY A 526 9.31 22.86 -15.40
C GLY A 526 9.43 21.80 -16.47
N ASN A 527 10.51 21.03 -16.36
CA ASN A 527 10.77 19.87 -17.18
C ASN A 527 11.25 18.70 -16.33
N THR A 528 10.94 17.48 -16.76
CA THR A 528 11.41 16.24 -16.15
C THR A 528 12.10 15.40 -17.22
N LEU A 529 13.33 14.96 -16.95
CA LEU A 529 14.02 13.92 -17.69
C LEU A 529 14.04 12.66 -16.83
N GLN A 530 13.61 11.55 -17.40
CA GLN A 530 13.56 10.28 -16.69
C GLN A 530 14.07 9.14 -17.55
N GLY A 531 14.78 8.21 -16.92
CA GLY A 531 15.11 6.93 -17.53
C GLY A 531 14.96 5.79 -16.55
N ASN A 532 14.81 4.60 -17.11
CA ASN A 532 14.82 3.35 -16.36
C ASN A 532 15.63 2.31 -17.12
N VAL A 533 16.48 1.61 -16.38
CA VAL A 533 17.22 0.44 -16.88
C VAL A 533 16.97 -0.69 -15.92
N SER A 534 16.51 -1.82 -16.46
CA SER A 534 16.39 -3.08 -15.73
C SER A 534 17.27 -4.14 -16.38
N THR A 535 18.02 -4.87 -15.57
CA THR A 535 18.83 -6.01 -16.00
C THR A 535 18.47 -7.22 -15.18
N GLN A 536 18.52 -8.40 -15.79
CA GLN A 536 18.30 -9.66 -15.10
C GLN A 536 19.37 -10.63 -15.55
N THR A 537 19.94 -11.39 -14.62
CA THR A 537 20.73 -12.59 -14.92
C THR A 537 20.13 -13.76 -14.15
N LEU A 538 19.79 -14.84 -14.86
CA LEU A 538 19.25 -16.07 -14.28
C LEU A 538 20.23 -17.20 -14.58
N ALA A 539 20.57 -17.99 -13.56
CA ALA A 539 21.34 -19.21 -13.70
C ALA A 539 20.58 -20.38 -13.06
N GLN A 540 20.66 -21.55 -13.68
CA GLN A 540 20.08 -22.79 -13.16
C GLN A 540 21.12 -23.90 -13.19
N GLY A 541 21.07 -24.77 -12.17
CA GLY A 541 21.87 -25.99 -12.07
C GLY A 541 20.99 -27.19 -11.76
N THR A 542 21.30 -28.34 -12.37
CA THR A 542 20.66 -29.65 -12.08
C THR A 542 21.69 -30.78 -12.02
N ASN A 543 21.29 -31.95 -11.52
CA ASN A 543 22.15 -33.12 -11.35
C ASN A 543 23.33 -32.85 -10.40
N PHE A 544 22.99 -32.58 -9.14
CA PHE A 544 23.97 -32.37 -8.08
C PHE A 544 24.54 -33.70 -7.55
N PRO A 545 25.79 -33.71 -7.07
CA PRO A 545 26.38 -34.90 -6.45
C PRO A 545 25.61 -35.40 -5.22
N SER A 546 25.04 -34.49 -4.42
CA SER A 546 24.16 -34.76 -3.28
C SER A 546 23.46 -33.47 -2.81
N ASP A 547 22.46 -33.60 -1.91
CA ASP A 547 21.76 -32.46 -1.30
C ASP A 547 22.64 -31.57 -0.39
N ALA A 548 23.88 -31.98 -0.11
CA ALA A 548 24.88 -31.16 0.58
C ALA A 548 25.50 -30.10 -0.35
N PHE A 549 25.51 -30.36 -1.66
CA PHE A 549 26.00 -29.43 -2.67
C PHE A 549 24.83 -28.70 -3.29
N LYS A 550 24.62 -27.45 -2.88
CA LYS A 550 23.47 -26.65 -3.32
C LYS A 550 23.82 -25.62 -4.38
N GLN A 551 25.05 -25.10 -4.35
CA GLN A 551 25.49 -24.03 -5.24
C GLN A 551 25.58 -24.50 -6.69
N ILE A 552 25.09 -23.66 -7.64
CA ILE A 552 25.04 -23.99 -9.08
C ILE A 552 26.38 -24.52 -9.63
N ALA A 553 27.51 -24.05 -9.12
CA ALA A 553 28.85 -24.49 -9.52
C ALA A 553 29.11 -25.99 -9.29
N SER A 554 28.33 -26.64 -8.43
CA SER A 554 28.42 -28.09 -8.16
C SER A 554 27.51 -28.94 -9.06
N ALA A 555 26.65 -28.32 -9.88
CA ALA A 555 25.75 -29.02 -10.79
C ALA A 555 26.49 -29.54 -12.03
N SER A 556 26.13 -30.73 -12.54
CA SER A 556 26.72 -31.24 -13.79
C SER A 556 26.11 -30.62 -15.04
N VAL A 557 24.89 -30.08 -14.94
CA VAL A 557 24.21 -29.36 -16.02
C VAL A 557 23.89 -27.95 -15.53
N THR A 558 24.42 -26.95 -16.22
CA THR A 558 24.17 -25.53 -15.93
C THR A 558 23.63 -24.81 -17.15
N THR A 559 22.70 -23.89 -16.93
CA THR A 559 22.18 -22.99 -17.96
C THR A 559 22.15 -21.56 -17.41
N SER A 560 22.27 -20.58 -18.30
CA SER A 560 22.16 -19.17 -17.91
C SER A 560 21.50 -18.34 -19.00
N SER A 561 20.89 -17.24 -18.58
CA SER A 561 20.35 -16.21 -19.47
C SER A 561 20.55 -14.83 -18.86
N SER A 562 20.59 -13.81 -19.71
CA SER A 562 20.62 -12.42 -19.28
C SER A 562 19.75 -11.57 -20.18
N ASN A 563 19.06 -10.61 -19.58
CA ASN A 563 18.15 -9.69 -20.25
C ASN A 563 18.43 -8.26 -19.80
N ARG A 564 18.25 -7.30 -20.73
CA ARG A 564 18.31 -5.86 -20.45
C ARG A 564 17.12 -5.15 -21.09
N ASN A 565 16.45 -4.32 -20.31
CA ASN A 565 15.30 -3.53 -20.72
C ASN A 565 15.54 -2.06 -20.38
N GLN A 566 15.14 -1.14 -21.26
CA GLN A 566 15.29 0.29 -21.02
C GLN A 566 14.16 1.10 -21.66
N TYR A 567 13.76 2.19 -21.01
CA TYR A 567 12.97 3.26 -21.63
C TYR A 567 13.40 4.62 -21.08
N ASN A 568 13.05 5.68 -21.83
CA ASN A 568 13.25 7.07 -21.43
C ASN A 568 11.94 7.86 -21.61
N LEU A 569 11.79 8.92 -20.81
CA LEU A 569 10.67 9.86 -20.84
C LEU A 569 11.21 11.29 -20.70
N VAL A 570 10.72 12.18 -21.57
CA VAL A 570 10.97 13.63 -21.47
C VAL A 570 9.65 14.33 -21.30
N SER A 571 9.60 15.32 -20.43
CA SER A 571 8.36 16.02 -20.10
C SER A 571 8.56 17.50 -19.90
N PHE A 572 7.56 18.29 -20.31
CA PHE A 572 7.46 19.72 -20.04
C PHE A 572 6.08 20.01 -19.45
N PHE A 573 6.02 20.85 -18.43
CA PHE A 573 4.78 21.16 -17.75
C PHE A 573 4.73 22.61 -17.27
N GLY A 574 3.51 23.13 -17.21
CA GLY A 574 3.21 24.45 -16.66
C GLY A 574 1.93 24.42 -15.84
N ARG A 575 1.86 25.25 -14.81
CA ARG A 575 0.70 25.44 -13.94
C ARG A 575 0.55 26.91 -13.59
N ILE A 576 -0.68 27.38 -13.56
CA ILE A 576 -1.05 28.72 -13.09
C ILE A 576 -2.14 28.55 -12.04
N ASP A 577 -1.94 29.19 -10.88
CA ASP A 577 -2.93 29.29 -9.80
C ASP A 577 -3.28 30.76 -9.52
N TYR A 578 -4.56 31.03 -9.29
CA TYR A 578 -5.06 32.35 -8.96
C TYR A 578 -6.04 32.25 -7.80
N ASN A 579 -5.85 33.12 -6.82
CA ASN A 579 -6.73 33.26 -5.67
C ASN A 579 -7.18 34.72 -5.57
N PHE A 580 -8.49 34.93 -5.65
CA PHE A 580 -9.13 36.23 -5.43
C PHE A 580 -9.83 36.28 -4.08
N SER A 581 -9.38 37.18 -3.23
CA SER A 581 -9.92 37.52 -1.92
C SER A 581 -10.10 36.33 -0.98
N LYS A 582 -9.36 35.22 -1.20
CA LYS A 582 -9.53 33.93 -0.50
C LYS A 582 -10.94 33.34 -0.67
N LYS A 583 -11.66 33.76 -1.71
CA LYS A 583 -13.02 33.34 -2.05
C LYS A 583 -13.03 32.45 -3.28
N TYR A 584 -12.37 32.89 -4.34
CA TYR A 584 -12.39 32.19 -5.63
C TYR A 584 -10.99 31.73 -5.95
N PHE A 585 -10.87 30.44 -6.25
CA PHE A 585 -9.62 29.78 -6.60
C PHE A 585 -9.79 29.22 -8.00
N LEU A 586 -8.82 29.50 -8.86
CA LEU A 586 -8.72 28.97 -10.21
C LEU A 586 -7.35 28.33 -10.35
N GLU A 587 -7.33 27.16 -10.97
CA GLU A 587 -6.11 26.46 -11.32
C GLU A 587 -6.21 25.92 -12.74
N ALA A 588 -5.13 26.05 -13.50
CA ALA A 588 -4.99 25.43 -14.80
C ALA A 588 -3.57 24.89 -14.96
N SER A 589 -3.44 23.73 -15.60
CA SER A 589 -2.14 23.15 -15.92
C SER A 589 -2.15 22.48 -17.28
N LEU A 590 -0.97 22.40 -17.89
CA LEU A 590 -0.75 21.67 -19.12
C LEU A 590 0.58 20.93 -19.02
N ARG A 591 0.57 19.66 -19.40
CA ARG A 591 1.76 18.83 -19.48
C ARG A 591 1.86 18.16 -20.84
N ALA A 592 3.08 18.10 -21.37
CA ALA A 592 3.43 17.36 -22.58
C ALA A 592 4.50 16.32 -22.24
N ASP A 593 4.23 15.05 -22.54
CA ASP A 593 5.11 13.92 -22.23
C ASP A 593 5.50 13.15 -23.50
N ALA A 594 6.79 12.85 -23.66
CA ALA A 594 7.36 12.10 -24.78
C ALA A 594 8.00 10.79 -24.29
N SER A 595 7.37 9.65 -24.59
CA SER A 595 7.89 8.33 -24.17
C SER A 595 8.54 7.56 -25.32
N SER A 596 9.63 6.87 -25.02
CA SER A 596 10.30 6.00 -25.99
C SER A 596 9.54 4.71 -26.33
N LYS A 597 8.47 4.38 -25.57
CA LYS A 597 7.70 3.14 -25.75
C LYS A 597 6.75 3.19 -26.96
N PHE A 598 6.24 4.37 -27.28
CA PHE A 598 5.25 4.56 -28.34
C PHE A 598 5.91 4.68 -29.71
N ALA A 599 5.09 4.49 -30.74
CA ALA A 599 5.53 4.55 -32.12
C ALA A 599 6.05 5.95 -32.49
N GLU A 600 6.88 6.00 -33.52
CA GLU A 600 7.31 7.27 -34.10
C GLU A 600 6.09 8.08 -34.59
N GLY A 601 6.10 9.40 -34.39
CA GLY A 601 4.92 10.26 -34.58
C GLY A 601 3.93 10.28 -33.41
N HIS A 602 3.89 9.24 -32.57
CA HIS A 602 2.93 9.09 -31.46
C HIS A 602 3.56 9.19 -30.06
N ARG A 603 4.85 9.58 -29.98
CA ARG A 603 5.58 9.66 -28.70
C ARG A 603 5.05 10.72 -27.76
N TRP A 604 4.61 11.86 -28.29
CA TRP A 604 4.11 13.00 -27.52
C TRP A 604 2.64 12.82 -27.15
N GLY A 605 2.32 12.94 -25.86
CA GLY A 605 0.96 13.06 -25.33
C GLY A 605 0.77 14.41 -24.62
N TYR A 606 -0.43 14.98 -24.71
CA TYR A 606 -0.78 16.29 -24.13
C TYR A 606 -1.92 16.15 -23.14
N PHE A 607 -1.72 16.68 -21.94
CA PHE A 607 -2.54 16.41 -20.76
C PHE A 607 -2.91 17.73 -20.06
N PRO A 608 -3.96 18.43 -20.52
CA PRO A 608 -4.46 19.63 -19.86
C PRO A 608 -5.31 19.28 -18.62
N SER A 609 -5.32 20.18 -17.64
CA SER A 609 -6.28 20.15 -16.53
C SER A 609 -6.69 21.57 -16.12
N ALA A 610 -7.89 21.69 -15.57
CA ALA A 610 -8.39 22.92 -14.99
C ALA A 610 -9.32 22.61 -13.81
N GLY A 611 -9.32 23.50 -12.83
CA GLY A 611 -10.19 23.39 -11.67
C GLY A 611 -10.53 24.75 -11.08
N VAL A 612 -11.67 24.78 -10.40
CA VAL A 612 -12.16 25.95 -9.67
C VAL A 612 -12.59 25.53 -8.28
N ALA A 613 -12.42 26.43 -7.31
CA ALA A 613 -13.03 26.30 -6.01
C ALA A 613 -13.60 27.62 -5.51
N TRP A 614 -14.73 27.54 -4.82
CA TRP A 614 -15.43 28.68 -4.23
C TRP A 614 -15.63 28.46 -2.74
N GLN A 615 -15.00 29.32 -1.95
CA GLN A 615 -15.09 29.36 -0.50
C GLN A 615 -16.30 30.21 -0.07
N LEU A 616 -17.48 29.62 -0.15
CA LEU A 616 -18.77 30.25 0.17
C LEU A 616 -18.81 30.85 1.58
N LYS A 617 -18.15 30.21 2.57
CA LYS A 617 -18.14 30.74 3.94
C LYS A 617 -17.51 32.14 4.06
N GLN A 618 -16.66 32.54 3.12
CA GLN A 618 -16.07 33.88 3.11
C GLN A 618 -17.00 34.93 2.48
N GLU A 619 -18.16 34.55 1.94
CA GLU A 619 -19.12 35.50 1.37
C GLU A 619 -19.88 36.29 2.42
N ASN A 620 -20.19 37.54 2.11
CA ASN A 620 -20.84 38.46 3.07
C ASN A 620 -22.18 37.91 3.57
N PHE A 621 -22.92 37.16 2.74
CA PHE A 621 -24.21 36.58 3.13
C PHE A 621 -24.09 35.35 4.05
N LEU A 622 -22.91 34.72 4.15
CA LEU A 622 -22.70 33.48 4.93
C LEU A 622 -21.66 33.63 6.04
N ARG A 623 -20.82 34.66 5.98
CA ARG A 623 -19.70 34.89 6.90
C ARG A 623 -20.15 34.94 8.37
N ASP A 624 -21.29 35.55 8.65
CA ASP A 624 -21.79 35.76 10.01
C ASP A 624 -22.64 34.58 10.54
N VAL A 625 -22.89 33.55 9.72
CA VAL A 625 -23.63 32.35 10.14
C VAL A 625 -22.71 31.45 10.98
N ASN A 626 -22.76 31.60 12.30
CA ASN A 626 -21.86 30.90 13.25
C ASN A 626 -21.95 29.36 13.21
N VAL A 627 -23.10 28.81 12.84
CA VAL A 627 -23.29 27.35 12.74
C VAL A 627 -22.41 26.75 11.64
N VAL A 628 -22.19 27.49 10.54
CA VAL A 628 -21.33 27.07 9.43
C VAL A 628 -19.93 27.64 9.65
N SER A 629 -18.96 26.77 9.86
CA SER A 629 -17.56 27.11 10.09
C SER A 629 -16.74 27.12 8.81
N ASP A 630 -17.10 26.26 7.86
CA ASP A 630 -16.48 26.16 6.55
C ASP A 630 -17.52 25.71 5.52
N LEU A 631 -17.46 26.26 4.32
CA LEU A 631 -18.28 25.78 3.20
C LEU A 631 -17.52 26.09 1.92
N LYS A 632 -17.18 25.03 1.19
CA LYS A 632 -16.42 25.10 -0.03
C LYS A 632 -16.96 24.14 -1.06
N ILE A 633 -17.14 24.64 -2.29
CA ILE A 633 -17.46 23.83 -3.46
C ILE A 633 -16.25 23.85 -4.39
N ARG A 634 -15.95 22.73 -5.01
CA ARG A 634 -14.86 22.59 -5.97
C ARG A 634 -15.28 21.74 -7.16
N ALA A 635 -14.73 22.05 -8.32
CA ALA A 635 -14.91 21.26 -9.53
C ALA A 635 -13.61 21.22 -10.33
N SER A 636 -13.28 20.07 -10.91
CA SER A 636 -12.08 19.89 -11.72
C SER A 636 -12.34 18.96 -12.90
N VAL A 637 -11.61 19.20 -13.99
CA VAL A 637 -11.56 18.37 -15.19
C VAL A 637 -10.13 18.26 -15.68
N GLY A 638 -9.71 17.08 -16.11
CA GLY A 638 -8.38 16.90 -16.67
C GLY A 638 -8.21 15.60 -17.43
N TRP A 639 -7.13 15.56 -18.21
CA TRP A 639 -6.69 14.41 -18.98
C TRP A 639 -5.34 13.94 -18.45
N THR A 640 -5.15 12.63 -18.40
CA THR A 640 -3.89 12.00 -17.97
C THR A 640 -3.60 10.80 -18.86
N GLY A 641 -2.34 10.61 -19.24
CA GLY A 641 -1.90 9.43 -20.00
C GLY A 641 -1.51 8.26 -19.10
N ASN A 642 -1.46 7.06 -19.68
CA ASN A 642 -0.88 5.86 -19.09
C ASN A 642 0.08 5.18 -20.09
N GLN A 643 1.29 4.85 -19.63
CA GLN A 643 2.29 4.05 -20.36
C GLN A 643 2.79 2.83 -19.57
N ASN A 644 2.30 2.66 -18.35
CA ASN A 644 2.75 1.61 -17.45
C ASN A 644 2.10 0.28 -17.86
N GLY A 645 2.81 -0.85 -17.72
CA GLY A 645 2.33 -2.16 -18.18
C GLY A 645 2.47 -2.42 -19.70
N ILE A 646 2.72 -1.40 -20.52
CA ILE A 646 3.13 -1.59 -21.93
C ILE A 646 4.62 -1.91 -22.00
N GLY A 647 4.98 -2.93 -22.78
CA GLY A 647 6.37 -3.33 -23.02
C GLY A 647 7.22 -2.20 -23.60
N ASN A 648 8.51 -2.15 -23.23
CA ASN A 648 9.39 -1.02 -23.59
C ASN A 648 9.62 -0.86 -25.10
N TYR A 649 9.38 -1.91 -25.88
CA TYR A 649 9.55 -1.97 -27.33
C TYR A 649 8.26 -2.38 -28.05
N ALA A 650 7.09 -2.22 -27.41
CA ALA A 650 5.81 -2.76 -27.89
C ALA A 650 5.37 -2.25 -29.29
N SER A 651 5.85 -1.07 -29.71
CA SER A 651 5.57 -0.51 -31.04
C SER A 651 6.43 -1.10 -32.16
N ARG A 652 7.53 -1.81 -31.84
CA ARG A 652 8.55 -2.25 -32.81
C ARG A 652 8.31 -3.67 -33.31
N GLY A 653 8.76 -3.96 -34.53
CA GLY A 653 8.95 -5.34 -34.98
C GLY A 653 10.24 -5.90 -34.39
N LEU A 654 10.19 -7.06 -33.76
CA LEU A 654 11.33 -7.65 -33.05
C LEU A 654 11.72 -9.01 -33.63
N TRP A 655 13.03 -9.26 -33.66
CA TRP A 655 13.62 -10.57 -33.94
C TRP A 655 14.32 -11.09 -32.67
N GLY A 656 14.14 -12.37 -32.38
CA GLY A 656 14.79 -13.08 -31.27
C GLY A 656 15.88 -14.01 -31.77
N GLY A 657 17.04 -14.00 -31.10
CA GLY A 657 18.11 -14.98 -31.30
C GLY A 657 17.90 -16.24 -30.43
N GLY A 658 18.80 -17.22 -30.56
CA GLY A 658 18.79 -18.46 -29.77
C GLY A 658 17.89 -19.57 -30.34
N ASN A 659 17.30 -19.36 -31.52
CA ASN A 659 16.54 -20.37 -32.25
C ASN A 659 17.49 -21.18 -33.13
N ASN A 660 18.38 -21.91 -32.47
CA ASN A 660 19.48 -22.61 -33.14
C ASN A 660 18.96 -23.85 -33.89
N TYR A 661 19.54 -24.14 -35.05
CA TYR A 661 19.22 -25.33 -35.85
C TYR A 661 20.51 -26.03 -36.25
N LEU A 662 20.62 -27.34 -35.95
CA LEU A 662 21.86 -28.12 -36.13
C LEU A 662 23.07 -27.39 -35.52
N ASP A 663 22.91 -26.90 -34.28
CA ASP A 663 23.90 -26.12 -33.53
C ASP A 663 24.38 -24.81 -34.19
N ASN A 664 23.76 -24.39 -35.29
CA ASN A 664 24.02 -23.08 -35.90
C ASN A 664 23.11 -22.02 -35.25
N PRO A 665 23.64 -20.82 -34.95
CA PRO A 665 22.85 -19.74 -34.37
C PRO A 665 21.75 -19.30 -35.35
N GLY A 666 20.52 -19.20 -34.84
CA GLY A 666 19.37 -18.79 -35.64
C GLY A 666 18.57 -17.66 -35.00
N THR A 667 17.79 -16.99 -35.85
CA THR A 667 16.88 -15.91 -35.47
C THR A 667 15.48 -16.18 -36.00
N VAL A 668 14.47 -15.69 -35.27
CA VAL A 668 13.06 -15.80 -35.64
C VAL A 668 12.36 -14.47 -35.33
N PRO A 669 11.36 -14.02 -36.11
CA PRO A 669 10.54 -12.88 -35.69
C PRO A 669 9.75 -13.26 -34.42
N VAL A 670 9.75 -12.39 -33.41
CA VAL A 670 9.08 -12.63 -32.12
C VAL A 670 7.98 -11.60 -31.79
N GLN A 671 7.93 -10.49 -32.53
CA GLN A 671 6.90 -9.47 -32.33
C GLN A 671 6.60 -8.73 -33.65
N LEU A 672 5.32 -8.51 -33.92
CA LEU A 672 4.86 -7.62 -34.99
C LEU A 672 5.02 -6.15 -34.61
N ALA A 673 5.34 -5.31 -35.59
CA ALA A 673 5.35 -3.86 -35.40
C ALA A 673 3.92 -3.30 -35.35
N ASN A 674 3.72 -2.27 -34.52
CA ASN A 674 2.53 -1.43 -34.59
C ASN A 674 2.96 0.06 -34.65
N PRO A 675 3.00 0.67 -35.85
CA PRO A 675 3.38 2.07 -36.03
C PRO A 675 2.33 3.07 -35.52
N GLU A 676 1.14 2.60 -35.16
CA GLU A 676 0.04 3.43 -34.65
C GLU A 676 -0.14 3.32 -33.13
N LEU A 677 0.75 2.60 -32.43
CA LEU A 677 0.64 2.43 -30.99
C LEU A 677 0.86 3.78 -30.28
N LYS A 678 -0.19 4.26 -29.61
CA LYS A 678 -0.26 5.56 -28.92
C LYS A 678 -0.65 5.41 -27.45
N TRP A 679 -0.66 6.54 -26.74
CA TRP A 679 -1.02 6.66 -25.33
C TRP A 679 -2.45 6.18 -25.02
N GLU A 680 -2.59 5.44 -23.93
CA GLU A 680 -3.89 5.27 -23.26
C GLU A 680 -4.21 6.56 -22.50
N THR A 681 -5.43 7.10 -22.67
CA THR A 681 -5.80 8.40 -22.12
C THR A 681 -7.04 8.32 -21.23
N THR A 682 -6.94 8.84 -20.02
CA THR A 682 -8.04 8.95 -19.06
C THR A 682 -8.51 10.39 -18.94
N ARG A 683 -9.80 10.63 -19.22
CA ARG A 683 -10.49 11.87 -18.89
C ARG A 683 -11.18 11.73 -17.53
N GLN A 684 -10.92 12.66 -16.61
CA GLN A 684 -11.53 12.66 -15.30
C GLN A 684 -12.24 13.98 -15.02
N THR A 685 -13.42 13.88 -14.42
CA THR A 685 -14.18 15.01 -13.85
C THR A 685 -14.44 14.74 -12.38
N ASN A 686 -14.41 15.78 -11.55
CA ASN A 686 -14.65 15.70 -10.12
C ASN A 686 -15.45 16.92 -9.66
N VAL A 687 -16.43 16.69 -8.79
CA VAL A 687 -17.14 17.74 -8.04
C VAL A 687 -17.05 17.39 -6.57
N GLY A 688 -16.66 18.35 -5.74
CA GLY A 688 -16.48 18.16 -4.31
C GLY A 688 -17.19 19.24 -3.50
N LEU A 689 -17.65 18.85 -2.32
CA LEU A 689 -18.28 19.71 -1.33
C LEU A 689 -17.63 19.43 0.03
N ASN A 690 -17.11 20.48 0.65
CA ASN A 690 -16.56 20.44 2.00
C ASN A 690 -17.39 21.34 2.91
N ILE A 691 -17.80 20.81 4.06
CA ILE A 691 -18.65 21.50 5.03
C ILE A 691 -18.01 21.35 6.41
N GLY A 692 -17.81 22.46 7.11
CA GLY A 692 -17.45 22.50 8.52
C GLY A 692 -18.60 23.12 9.33
N LEU A 693 -19.02 22.47 10.40
CA LEU A 693 -20.12 22.93 11.27
C LEU A 693 -19.65 23.04 12.73
N LEU A 694 -20.33 23.91 13.48
CA LEU A 694 -20.21 24.04 14.95
C LEU A 694 -18.76 24.25 15.42
N ASN A 695 -18.10 25.27 14.89
CA ASN A 695 -16.67 25.56 15.09
C ASN A 695 -15.76 24.40 14.63
N ASN A 696 -16.04 23.84 13.45
CA ASN A 696 -15.35 22.68 12.87
C ASN A 696 -15.38 21.41 13.72
N ARG A 697 -16.36 21.28 14.62
CA ARG A 697 -16.57 20.04 15.36
C ARG A 697 -17.15 18.92 14.51
N ILE A 698 -17.78 19.25 13.37
CA ILE A 698 -18.24 18.29 12.37
C ILE A 698 -17.71 18.75 11.02
N GLY A 699 -16.82 17.96 10.42
CA GLY A 699 -16.35 18.13 9.06
C GLY A 699 -16.94 17.07 8.15
N LEU A 700 -17.53 17.47 7.03
CA LEU A 700 -18.05 16.60 5.98
C LEU A 700 -17.27 16.84 4.70
N GLU A 701 -16.92 15.77 4.01
CA GLU A 701 -16.35 15.80 2.67
C GLU A 701 -17.15 14.87 1.76
N ILE A 702 -17.66 15.42 0.66
CA ILE A 702 -18.42 14.68 -0.35
C ILE A 702 -17.72 14.89 -1.68
N ASN A 703 -17.40 13.82 -2.40
CA ASN A 703 -16.90 13.92 -3.76
C ASN A 703 -17.67 13.00 -4.70
N ALA A 704 -17.96 13.50 -5.90
CA ALA A 704 -18.49 12.73 -7.01
C ALA A 704 -17.49 12.81 -8.16
N TYR A 705 -17.21 11.67 -8.80
CA TYR A 705 -16.25 11.61 -9.90
C TYR A 705 -16.71 10.72 -11.04
N SER A 706 -16.20 11.02 -12.24
CA SER A 706 -16.32 10.16 -13.42
C SER A 706 -14.98 10.12 -14.14
N LYS A 707 -14.40 8.92 -14.25
CA LYS A 707 -13.23 8.59 -15.05
C LYS A 707 -13.66 7.82 -16.29
N TYR A 708 -13.15 8.21 -17.44
CA TYR A 708 -13.38 7.54 -18.72
C TYR A 708 -12.03 7.37 -19.42
N THR A 709 -11.61 6.13 -19.60
CA THR A 709 -10.34 5.79 -20.24
C THR A 709 -10.61 5.19 -21.61
N TYR A 710 -9.96 5.75 -22.62
CA TYR A 710 -10.09 5.35 -24.02
C TYR A 710 -8.71 5.12 -24.63
N ASP A 711 -8.71 4.49 -25.81
CA ASP A 711 -7.48 4.02 -26.47
C ASP A 711 -6.69 3.04 -25.58
N LEU A 712 -7.37 2.15 -24.83
CA LEU A 712 -6.71 1.15 -23.99
C LEU A 712 -5.76 0.28 -24.82
N SER A 713 -4.52 0.13 -24.37
CA SER A 713 -3.53 -0.71 -25.06
C SER A 713 -3.76 -2.18 -24.72
N LEU A 714 -4.30 -2.96 -25.65
CA LEU A 714 -4.63 -4.38 -25.48
C LEU A 714 -3.74 -5.27 -26.34
N GLN A 715 -3.49 -6.50 -25.88
CA GLN A 715 -2.99 -7.56 -26.74
C GLN A 715 -4.18 -8.21 -27.45
N VAL A 716 -4.38 -7.86 -28.71
CA VAL A 716 -5.48 -8.39 -29.51
C VAL A 716 -5.03 -9.72 -30.13
N PRO A 717 -5.76 -10.83 -29.91
CA PRO A 717 -5.41 -12.12 -30.50
C PRO A 717 -5.49 -12.06 -32.02
N LEU A 718 -4.55 -12.73 -32.68
CA LEU A 718 -4.50 -12.85 -34.13
C LEU A 718 -4.87 -14.26 -34.58
N ALA A 719 -5.30 -14.40 -35.83
CA ALA A 719 -5.47 -15.71 -36.44
C ALA A 719 -4.12 -16.44 -36.47
N GLN A 720 -4.09 -17.71 -36.05
CA GLN A 720 -2.85 -18.49 -35.99
C GLN A 720 -2.14 -18.62 -37.35
N SER A 721 -2.87 -18.52 -38.46
CA SER A 721 -2.31 -18.48 -39.82
C SER A 721 -1.36 -17.30 -40.06
N SER A 722 -1.42 -16.25 -39.26
CA SER A 722 -0.48 -15.13 -39.32
C SER A 722 0.93 -15.48 -38.84
N GLY A 723 1.11 -16.61 -38.13
CA GLY A 723 2.37 -16.97 -37.48
C GLY A 723 2.61 -16.29 -36.13
N PHE A 724 1.67 -15.44 -35.66
CA PHE A 724 1.74 -14.74 -34.38
C PHE A 724 0.47 -14.98 -33.55
N SER A 725 0.58 -14.91 -32.22
CA SER A 725 -0.55 -15.10 -31.30
C SER A 725 -1.34 -13.82 -31.04
N SER A 726 -0.69 -12.66 -31.03
CA SER A 726 -1.31 -11.37 -30.72
C SER A 726 -0.53 -10.17 -31.25
N ILE A 727 -1.16 -9.00 -31.23
CA ILE A 727 -0.53 -7.69 -31.48
C ILE A 727 -1.01 -6.66 -30.46
N TYR A 728 -0.12 -5.78 -30.01
CA TYR A 728 -0.52 -4.64 -29.18
C TYR A 728 -1.25 -3.59 -30.01
N ARG A 729 -2.47 -3.22 -29.63
CA ARG A 729 -3.29 -2.20 -30.30
C ARG A 729 -4.14 -1.43 -29.30
N ASN A 730 -4.38 -0.15 -29.57
CA ASN A 730 -5.36 0.66 -28.84
C ASN A 730 -6.78 0.20 -29.26
N ASP A 731 -7.47 -0.61 -28.44
CA ASP A 731 -8.74 -1.27 -28.83
C ASP A 731 -9.74 -1.51 -27.68
N GLY A 732 -9.70 -0.70 -26.62
CA GLY A 732 -10.65 -0.81 -25.52
C GLY A 732 -10.99 0.52 -24.86
N GLU A 733 -12.09 0.51 -24.11
CA GLU A 733 -12.57 1.66 -23.32
C GLU A 733 -13.18 1.17 -21.99
N ILE A 734 -12.93 1.89 -20.90
CA ILE A 734 -13.40 1.54 -19.54
C ILE A 734 -13.78 2.80 -18.77
N SER A 735 -14.79 2.71 -17.90
CA SER A 735 -15.24 3.82 -17.07
C SER A 735 -15.35 3.45 -15.60
N ASN A 736 -15.14 4.45 -14.74
CA ASN A 736 -15.35 4.38 -13.29
C ASN A 736 -16.13 5.61 -12.84
N ARG A 737 -17.26 5.39 -12.18
CA ARG A 737 -18.11 6.47 -11.64
C ARG A 737 -18.40 6.18 -10.18
N GLY A 738 -18.21 7.17 -9.33
CA GLY A 738 -18.31 6.92 -7.89
C GLY A 738 -18.63 8.13 -7.05
N LEU A 739 -19.02 7.82 -5.81
CA LEU A 739 -19.28 8.76 -4.74
C LEU A 739 -18.39 8.42 -3.55
N GLU A 740 -17.84 9.46 -2.93
CA GLU A 740 -17.01 9.38 -1.73
C GLU A 740 -17.64 10.26 -0.66
N PHE A 741 -17.76 9.73 0.55
CA PHE A 741 -18.25 10.45 1.71
C PHE A 741 -17.28 10.25 2.88
N GLY A 742 -16.94 11.35 3.54
CA GLY A 742 -16.14 11.37 4.75
C GLY A 742 -16.78 12.27 5.79
N ILE A 743 -16.74 11.83 7.05
CA ILE A 743 -17.14 12.62 8.21
C ILE A 743 -16.07 12.51 9.28
N ASN A 744 -15.69 13.66 9.83
CA ASN A 744 -14.80 13.76 10.98
C ASN A 744 -15.52 14.56 12.05
N THR A 745 -15.61 14.02 13.27
CA THR A 745 -16.27 14.68 14.39
C THR A 745 -15.36 14.79 15.60
N GLN A 746 -15.47 15.92 16.30
CA GLN A 746 -14.94 16.12 17.64
C GLN A 746 -16.10 16.02 18.64
N ASN A 747 -16.44 14.78 19.01
CA ASN A 747 -17.60 14.47 19.84
C ASN A 747 -17.48 15.10 21.24
N ILE A 748 -16.30 14.99 21.85
CA ILE A 748 -16.00 15.61 23.14
C ILE A 748 -14.58 16.19 23.07
N ASN A 749 -14.44 17.43 23.53
CA ASN A 749 -13.15 18.10 23.68
C ASN A 749 -13.12 18.81 25.03
N LYS A 750 -12.75 18.08 26.09
CA LYS A 750 -12.55 18.61 27.44
C LYS A 750 -11.10 18.34 27.86
N PRO A 751 -10.51 19.13 28.77
CA PRO A 751 -9.12 18.96 29.19
C PRO A 751 -8.77 17.54 29.66
N ASN A 752 -9.70 16.88 30.35
CA ASN A 752 -9.50 15.55 30.89
C ASN A 752 -10.01 14.42 29.99
N PHE A 753 -10.82 14.72 28.98
CA PHE A 753 -11.40 13.69 28.11
C PHE A 753 -11.64 14.24 26.69
N GLN A 754 -11.04 13.59 25.71
CA GLN A 754 -11.23 13.90 24.30
C GLN A 754 -11.74 12.66 23.58
N TRP A 755 -12.69 12.85 22.66
CA TRP A 755 -13.20 11.80 21.79
C TRP A 755 -13.42 12.36 20.39
N THR A 756 -12.78 11.72 19.41
CA THR A 756 -12.96 11.99 17.99
C THR A 756 -13.43 10.73 17.25
N THR A 757 -14.23 10.94 16.21
CA THR A 757 -14.66 9.89 15.29
C THR A 757 -14.34 10.30 13.87
N SER A 758 -13.80 9.38 13.08
CA SER A 758 -13.58 9.54 11.65
C SER A 758 -14.24 8.38 10.93
N PHE A 759 -15.15 8.67 10.01
CA PHE A 759 -15.80 7.67 9.17
C PHE A 759 -15.65 8.04 7.71
N ASN A 760 -15.37 7.05 6.87
CA ASN A 760 -15.33 7.22 5.44
C ASN A 760 -15.99 6.03 4.73
N ILE A 761 -16.58 6.31 3.57
CA ILE A 761 -17.20 5.31 2.70
C ILE A 761 -17.06 5.76 1.24
N ALA A 762 -16.84 4.81 0.35
CA ALA A 762 -16.80 5.05 -1.08
C ALA A 762 -17.52 3.94 -1.84
N ALA A 763 -18.18 4.34 -2.94
CA ALA A 763 -18.79 3.44 -3.91
C ALA A 763 -18.22 3.76 -5.29
N ASN A 764 -17.86 2.73 -6.06
CA ASN A 764 -17.35 2.85 -7.42
C ASN A 764 -18.03 1.83 -8.32
N VAL A 765 -18.64 2.30 -9.41
CA VAL A 765 -19.19 1.46 -10.47
C VAL A 765 -18.18 1.44 -11.62
N ASN A 766 -17.60 0.27 -11.84
CA ASN A 766 -16.70 0.00 -12.96
C ASN A 766 -17.47 -0.64 -14.13
N ARG A 767 -17.15 -0.24 -15.36
CA ARG A 767 -17.74 -0.81 -16.57
C ARG A 767 -16.74 -0.83 -17.72
N ILE A 768 -16.59 -1.98 -18.36
CA ILE A 768 -15.93 -2.10 -19.67
C ILE A 768 -16.90 -1.55 -20.72
N GLU A 769 -16.59 -0.39 -21.29
CA GLU A 769 -17.46 0.31 -22.24
C GLU A 769 -17.31 -0.23 -23.66
N LYS A 770 -16.08 -0.61 -24.03
CA LYS A 770 -15.77 -1.21 -25.32
C LYS A 770 -14.68 -2.26 -25.17
N LEU A 771 -14.97 -3.45 -25.67
CA LEU A 771 -14.00 -4.54 -25.79
C LEU A 771 -14.43 -5.46 -26.94
N SER A 772 -13.63 -5.47 -28.01
CA SER A 772 -13.96 -6.18 -29.25
C SER A 772 -14.09 -7.70 -29.07
N ILE A 773 -13.28 -8.28 -28.19
CA ILE A 773 -13.25 -9.72 -27.92
C ILE A 773 -13.25 -9.92 -26.41
N PRO A 774 -14.24 -10.60 -25.82
CA PRO A 774 -14.22 -10.94 -24.40
C PRO A 774 -12.98 -11.75 -24.04
N VAL A 775 -12.40 -11.48 -22.87
CA VAL A 775 -11.19 -12.13 -22.38
C VAL A 775 -11.53 -12.86 -21.09
N ASP A 776 -11.30 -14.17 -21.05
CA ASP A 776 -11.37 -14.94 -19.82
C ASP A 776 -10.10 -14.68 -18.99
N ALA A 777 -10.27 -14.41 -17.70
CA ALA A 777 -9.13 -14.20 -16.79
C ALA A 777 -8.45 -15.55 -16.46
N SER A 778 -7.33 -15.48 -15.76
CA SER A 778 -6.70 -16.67 -15.17
C SER A 778 -7.72 -17.48 -14.35
N TYR A 779 -7.60 -18.81 -14.39
CA TYR A 779 -8.54 -19.76 -13.77
C TYR A 779 -9.96 -19.79 -14.35
N ALA A 780 -10.26 -18.97 -15.37
CA ALA A 780 -11.50 -18.98 -16.15
C ALA A 780 -12.82 -18.81 -15.34
N ALA A 781 -12.74 -18.30 -14.10
CA ALA A 781 -13.90 -17.96 -13.27
C ALA A 781 -14.41 -16.53 -13.53
N GLU A 782 -13.52 -15.63 -13.94
CA GLU A 782 -13.85 -14.26 -14.32
C GLU A 782 -13.78 -14.08 -15.84
N ARG A 783 -14.64 -13.21 -16.37
CA ARG A 783 -14.66 -12.86 -17.80
C ARG A 783 -14.82 -11.35 -17.98
N MET A 784 -13.87 -10.75 -18.67
CA MET A 784 -13.94 -9.37 -19.10
C MET A 784 -14.78 -9.29 -20.38
N ALA A 785 -15.89 -8.57 -20.33
CA ALA A 785 -16.78 -8.40 -21.47
C ALA A 785 -17.41 -6.99 -21.48
N GLN A 786 -17.75 -6.51 -22.68
CA GLN A 786 -18.43 -5.24 -22.84
C GLN A 786 -19.72 -5.19 -22.03
N GLY A 787 -19.94 -4.07 -21.33
CA GLY A 787 -21.09 -3.82 -20.48
C GLY A 787 -21.00 -4.39 -19.06
N GLN A 788 -19.98 -5.19 -18.75
CA GLN A 788 -19.76 -5.79 -17.44
C GLN A 788 -18.68 -5.05 -16.65
N ALA A 789 -18.64 -5.28 -15.34
CA ALA A 789 -17.55 -4.81 -14.49
C ALA A 789 -16.29 -5.65 -14.76
N PHE A 790 -15.10 -5.08 -14.51
CA PHE A 790 -13.82 -5.70 -14.84
C PHE A 790 -13.62 -7.10 -14.22
N HIS A 791 -13.92 -7.26 -12.93
CA HIS A 791 -13.80 -8.55 -12.21
C HIS A 791 -15.17 -9.24 -12.06
N SER A 792 -15.86 -9.49 -13.17
CA SER A 792 -17.18 -10.16 -13.15
C SER A 792 -17.02 -11.67 -13.27
N PHE A 793 -17.69 -12.42 -12.38
CA PHE A 793 -17.69 -13.89 -12.42
C PHE A 793 -18.60 -14.39 -13.54
N TYR A 794 -18.17 -15.38 -14.31
CA TYR A 794 -18.92 -15.99 -15.42
C TYR A 794 -19.01 -17.51 -15.26
N VAL A 795 -20.14 -17.98 -14.75
CA VAL A 795 -20.27 -19.32 -14.15
C VAL A 795 -21.56 -20.03 -14.58
N TYR A 796 -21.60 -21.35 -14.39
CA TYR A 796 -22.84 -22.12 -14.40
C TYR A 796 -23.67 -21.79 -13.15
N ARG A 797 -24.94 -21.44 -13.31
CA ARG A 797 -25.80 -21.10 -12.17
C ARG A 797 -26.51 -22.35 -11.65
N GLN A 798 -26.08 -22.86 -10.49
CA GLN A 798 -26.81 -23.91 -9.78
C GLN A 798 -28.03 -23.28 -9.08
N LEU A 799 -29.22 -23.80 -9.35
CA LEU A 799 -30.48 -23.30 -8.82
C LEU A 799 -30.82 -23.94 -7.46
N TYR A 800 -30.77 -25.27 -7.39
CA TYR A 800 -31.03 -26.05 -6.19
C TYR A 800 -30.51 -27.50 -6.36
N VAL A 801 -30.67 -28.33 -5.33
CA VAL A 801 -30.50 -29.79 -5.42
C VAL A 801 -31.89 -30.42 -5.39
N ASP A 802 -32.23 -31.25 -6.37
CA ASP A 802 -33.54 -31.90 -6.44
C ASP A 802 -33.73 -32.83 -5.22
N PRO A 803 -34.74 -32.58 -4.35
CA PRO A 803 -34.95 -33.39 -3.16
C PRO A 803 -35.27 -34.86 -3.44
N LYS A 804 -35.72 -35.19 -4.66
CA LYS A 804 -36.05 -36.56 -5.06
C LYS A 804 -34.83 -37.33 -5.54
N THR A 805 -33.98 -36.70 -6.35
CA THR A 805 -32.86 -37.39 -7.01
C THR A 805 -31.52 -37.09 -6.37
N GLY A 806 -31.41 -36.02 -5.60
CA GLY A 806 -30.15 -35.52 -5.04
C GLY A 806 -29.23 -34.86 -6.07
N ASP A 807 -29.69 -34.66 -7.30
CA ASP A 807 -28.88 -34.09 -8.38
C ASP A 807 -28.93 -32.55 -8.40
N ALA A 808 -27.81 -31.93 -8.77
CA ALA A 808 -27.71 -30.49 -8.94
C ALA A 808 -28.49 -30.05 -10.18
N VAL A 809 -29.43 -29.13 -9.99
CA VAL A 809 -30.20 -28.52 -11.08
C VAL A 809 -29.57 -27.18 -11.45
N TYR A 810 -29.22 -27.03 -12.72
CA TYR A 810 -28.62 -25.81 -13.27
C TYR A 810 -29.60 -25.06 -14.16
N ASP A 811 -29.37 -23.76 -14.28
CA ASP A 811 -30.11 -22.89 -15.19
C ASP A 811 -29.72 -23.20 -16.64
N ASP A 812 -30.69 -23.64 -17.44
CA ASP A 812 -30.56 -23.82 -18.89
C ASP A 812 -30.95 -22.50 -19.57
N VAL A 813 -29.93 -21.71 -19.92
CA VAL A 813 -30.11 -20.32 -20.35
C VAL A 813 -30.65 -20.28 -21.78
N ASN A 814 -30.21 -21.20 -22.63
CA ASN A 814 -30.62 -21.25 -24.03
C ASN A 814 -31.90 -22.11 -24.26
N LYS A 815 -32.34 -22.85 -23.24
CA LYS A 815 -33.55 -23.69 -23.22
C LYS A 815 -33.51 -24.85 -24.22
N ASP A 816 -32.34 -25.41 -24.49
CA ASP A 816 -32.15 -26.54 -25.39
C ASP A 816 -32.19 -27.92 -24.69
N GLY A 817 -32.36 -27.93 -23.37
CA GLY A 817 -32.41 -29.12 -22.53
C GLY A 817 -31.03 -29.68 -22.16
N LYS A 818 -29.93 -29.01 -22.50
CA LYS A 818 -28.55 -29.45 -22.23
C LYS A 818 -27.77 -28.33 -21.56
N ILE A 819 -27.06 -28.67 -20.48
CA ILE A 819 -26.16 -27.72 -19.82
C ILE A 819 -24.80 -27.77 -20.50
N THR A 820 -24.46 -26.70 -21.23
CA THR A 820 -23.24 -26.53 -22.02
C THR A 820 -22.53 -25.21 -21.70
N VAL A 821 -21.35 -24.97 -22.30
CA VAL A 821 -20.62 -23.71 -22.11
C VAL A 821 -21.41 -22.45 -22.48
N ALA A 822 -22.47 -22.58 -23.28
CA ALA A 822 -23.39 -21.50 -23.65
C ALA A 822 -24.30 -21.06 -22.50
N ASP A 823 -24.45 -21.88 -21.45
CA ASP A 823 -25.32 -21.62 -20.29
C ASP A 823 -24.60 -20.92 -19.13
N ARG A 824 -23.30 -20.64 -19.29
CA ARG A 824 -22.58 -19.79 -18.35
C ARG A 824 -23.13 -18.37 -18.43
N GLN A 825 -23.25 -17.73 -17.28
CA GLN A 825 -23.81 -16.39 -17.15
C GLN A 825 -23.02 -15.58 -16.11
N PHE A 826 -23.12 -14.25 -16.22
CA PHE A 826 -22.49 -13.36 -15.25
C PHE A 826 -23.17 -13.47 -13.88
N TYR A 827 -22.39 -13.67 -12.82
CA TYR A 827 -22.90 -13.92 -11.47
C TYR A 827 -22.15 -13.10 -10.41
N GLY A 828 -22.39 -11.79 -10.39
CA GLY A 828 -21.75 -10.87 -9.47
C GLY A 828 -20.30 -10.53 -9.84
N SER A 829 -19.61 -9.83 -8.93
CA SER A 829 -18.25 -9.33 -9.15
C SER A 829 -17.44 -9.36 -7.86
N ALA A 830 -16.12 -9.52 -7.99
CA ALA A 830 -15.19 -9.35 -6.88
C ALA A 830 -15.05 -7.89 -6.41
N LEU A 831 -15.51 -6.92 -7.22
CA LEU A 831 -15.52 -5.51 -6.83
C LEU A 831 -16.65 -5.24 -5.81
N PRO A 832 -16.34 -4.63 -4.66
CA PRO A 832 -17.37 -4.29 -3.67
C PRO A 832 -18.26 -3.15 -4.18
N LYS A 833 -19.53 -3.17 -3.75
CA LYS A 833 -20.46 -2.07 -4.03
C LYS A 833 -20.08 -0.82 -3.25
N PHE A 834 -19.63 -0.99 -2.01
CA PHE A 834 -19.02 0.07 -1.21
C PHE A 834 -18.05 -0.51 -0.18
N PHE A 835 -17.10 0.32 0.24
CA PHE A 835 -16.09 0.00 1.23
C PHE A 835 -15.71 1.26 2.02
N GLY A 836 -15.09 1.08 3.19
CA GLY A 836 -14.75 2.21 4.04
C GLY A 836 -14.13 1.82 5.38
N GLY A 837 -14.08 2.79 6.27
CA GLY A 837 -13.56 2.60 7.63
C GLY A 837 -14.15 3.56 8.65
N LEU A 838 -14.10 3.12 9.90
CA LEU A 838 -14.57 3.86 11.08
C LEU A 838 -13.47 3.81 12.14
N ASN A 839 -12.93 4.98 12.50
CA ASN A 839 -11.94 5.14 13.56
C ASN A 839 -12.56 5.94 14.71
N ASN A 840 -12.38 5.46 15.94
CA ASN A 840 -12.71 6.19 17.16
C ASN A 840 -11.45 6.34 18.00
N THR A 841 -11.13 7.57 18.39
CA THR A 841 -9.98 7.86 19.26
C THR A 841 -10.47 8.52 20.54
N PHE A 842 -10.03 7.98 21.68
CA PHE A 842 -10.32 8.48 23.01
C PHE A 842 -9.01 8.84 23.71
N ALA A 843 -8.98 9.94 24.45
CA ALA A 843 -7.87 10.31 25.31
C ALA A 843 -8.39 10.73 26.69
N TYR A 844 -7.84 10.17 27.75
CA TYR A 844 -8.25 10.41 29.14
C TYR A 844 -7.03 10.42 30.08
N LYS A 845 -6.68 11.58 30.64
CA LYS A 845 -5.62 11.74 31.67
C LYS A 845 -4.33 10.94 31.39
N GLY A 846 -3.81 11.02 30.16
CA GLY A 846 -2.59 10.31 29.74
C GLY A 846 -2.83 8.92 29.14
N PHE A 847 -4.01 8.32 29.33
CA PHE A 847 -4.44 7.16 28.57
C PHE A 847 -4.96 7.56 27.20
N ASP A 848 -4.69 6.73 26.19
CA ASP A 848 -5.25 6.86 24.86
C ASP A 848 -5.75 5.49 24.36
N LEU A 849 -6.87 5.50 23.63
CA LEU A 849 -7.46 4.32 23.00
C LEU A 849 -7.86 4.68 21.57
N SER A 850 -7.41 3.91 20.59
CA SER A 850 -7.83 4.02 19.20
C SER A 850 -8.43 2.69 18.75
N VAL A 851 -9.65 2.73 18.23
CA VAL A 851 -10.39 1.55 17.73
C VAL A 851 -10.75 1.81 16.27
N PHE A 852 -10.23 0.97 15.38
CA PHE A 852 -10.40 1.11 13.95
C PHE A 852 -11.04 -0.13 13.32
N PHE A 853 -12.17 0.09 12.66
CA PHE A 853 -12.86 -0.89 11.84
C PHE A 853 -12.71 -0.56 10.36
N ASN A 854 -12.51 -1.58 9.53
CA ASN A 854 -12.71 -1.47 8.08
C ASN A 854 -13.78 -2.47 7.61
N PHE A 855 -14.47 -2.12 6.53
CA PHE A 855 -15.52 -2.95 5.97
C PHE A 855 -15.54 -2.90 4.46
N SER A 856 -16.06 -3.98 3.87
CA SER A 856 -16.33 -4.13 2.45
C SER A 856 -17.69 -4.81 2.29
N TYR A 857 -18.53 -4.34 1.38
CA TYR A 857 -19.86 -4.90 1.18
C TYR A 857 -20.20 -5.13 -0.29
N GLY A 858 -20.76 -6.31 -0.57
CA GLY A 858 -21.30 -6.69 -1.87
C GLY A 858 -20.29 -7.29 -2.85
N SER A 859 -19.02 -7.45 -2.45
CA SER A 859 -18.03 -8.22 -3.20
C SER A 859 -18.35 -9.72 -3.15
N LYS A 860 -17.95 -10.45 -4.18
CA LYS A 860 -18.03 -11.91 -4.24
C LYS A 860 -16.64 -12.54 -4.25
N VAL A 861 -16.53 -13.75 -3.73
CA VAL A 861 -15.29 -14.54 -3.72
C VAL A 861 -15.59 -15.90 -4.33
N PHE A 862 -14.78 -16.35 -5.27
CA PHE A 862 -14.83 -17.72 -5.78
C PHE A 862 -13.99 -18.63 -4.89
N ASN A 863 -14.65 -19.42 -4.05
CA ASN A 863 -14.03 -20.34 -3.11
C ASN A 863 -13.63 -21.64 -3.81
N ASN A 864 -12.49 -21.62 -4.51
CA ASN A 864 -12.02 -22.78 -5.25
C ASN A 864 -11.50 -23.90 -4.33
N ASN A 865 -11.16 -23.60 -3.08
CA ASN A 865 -10.91 -24.64 -2.07
C ASN A 865 -12.13 -25.54 -1.90
N ARG A 866 -13.33 -24.95 -1.75
CA ARG A 866 -14.57 -25.74 -1.66
C ARG A 866 -14.87 -26.51 -2.94
N PHE A 867 -14.60 -25.94 -4.12
CA PHE A 867 -14.76 -26.67 -5.37
C PHE A 867 -13.97 -27.99 -5.38
N PHE A 868 -12.71 -27.97 -4.92
CA PHE A 868 -11.91 -29.19 -4.87
C PHE A 868 -12.29 -30.12 -3.71
N HIS A 869 -12.65 -29.58 -2.55
CA HIS A 869 -12.90 -30.37 -1.34
C HIS A 869 -14.35 -30.82 -1.15
N GLU A 870 -15.30 -30.19 -1.84
CA GLU A 870 -16.72 -30.57 -1.85
C GLU A 870 -17.08 -31.32 -3.13
N SER A 871 -16.30 -32.35 -3.44
CA SER A 871 -16.64 -33.35 -4.47
C SER A 871 -16.84 -34.75 -3.89
N GLY A 872 -16.72 -34.92 -2.56
CA GLY A 872 -16.86 -36.22 -1.90
C GLY A 872 -15.95 -37.32 -2.48
N GLY A 873 -14.78 -36.93 -2.99
CA GLY A 873 -13.82 -37.84 -3.64
C GLY A 873 -14.23 -38.35 -5.02
N THR A 874 -15.28 -37.81 -5.64
CA THR A 874 -15.75 -38.24 -6.96
C THR A 874 -14.90 -37.72 -8.10
N ARG A 875 -14.25 -36.55 -7.93
CA ARG A 875 -13.22 -36.07 -8.85
C ARG A 875 -11.89 -36.77 -8.63
N ASP A 876 -11.57 -37.05 -7.37
CA ASP A 876 -10.30 -37.60 -6.92
C ASP A 876 -10.47 -38.14 -5.49
N ASP A 877 -10.50 -39.47 -5.32
CA ASP A 877 -10.65 -40.13 -4.01
C ASP A 877 -9.44 -39.92 -3.10
N ARG A 878 -8.42 -39.22 -3.61
CA ARG A 878 -7.17 -38.90 -2.91
C ARG A 878 -7.06 -37.42 -2.57
N ARG A 879 -8.15 -36.66 -2.50
CA ARG A 879 -8.14 -35.27 -2.01
C ARG A 879 -8.84 -35.11 -0.68
N ALA A 880 -8.36 -34.17 0.13
CA ALA A 880 -9.04 -33.76 1.34
C ALA A 880 -10.50 -33.34 1.06
N ILE A 881 -11.38 -33.63 2.02
CA ILE A 881 -12.81 -33.31 1.93
C ILE A 881 -13.14 -32.26 2.99
N ASN A 882 -13.87 -31.23 2.57
CA ASN A 882 -14.30 -30.15 3.46
C ASN A 882 -15.47 -30.63 4.32
N LYS A 883 -15.52 -30.21 5.58
CA LYS A 883 -16.57 -30.62 6.51
C LYS A 883 -17.99 -30.26 6.05
N ASN A 884 -18.15 -29.25 5.18
CA ASN A 884 -19.43 -28.89 4.59
C ASN A 884 -20.02 -30.00 3.68
N GLN A 885 -19.19 -30.92 3.16
CA GLN A 885 -19.65 -32.12 2.43
C GLN A 885 -20.52 -33.06 3.30
N LEU A 886 -20.47 -32.92 4.62
CA LEU A 886 -21.36 -33.65 5.54
C LEU A 886 -22.83 -33.23 5.43
N LYS A 887 -23.12 -32.07 4.82
CA LYS A 887 -24.49 -31.59 4.55
C LYS A 887 -25.07 -32.09 3.23
N ARG A 888 -24.37 -32.98 2.52
CA ARG A 888 -24.84 -33.56 1.25
C ARG A 888 -26.23 -34.19 1.36
N TRP A 889 -26.92 -34.25 0.24
CA TRP A 889 -28.14 -35.04 0.10
C TRP A 889 -27.81 -36.52 0.30
N GLN A 890 -28.59 -37.23 1.11
CA GLN A 890 -28.37 -38.66 1.39
C GLN A 890 -29.60 -39.51 1.05
N LYS A 891 -30.81 -38.96 1.17
CA LYS A 891 -32.06 -39.67 0.91
C LYS A 891 -33.15 -38.75 0.37
N GLU A 892 -34.15 -39.35 -0.27
CA GLU A 892 -35.32 -38.64 -0.78
C GLU A 892 -36.00 -37.82 0.32
N GLY A 893 -36.25 -36.53 0.02
CA GLY A 893 -36.83 -35.55 0.94
C GLY A 893 -35.81 -34.65 1.66
N ASP A 894 -34.51 -34.93 1.58
CA ASP A 894 -33.48 -34.05 2.14
C ASP A 894 -33.45 -32.69 1.42
N ILE A 895 -33.40 -31.60 2.18
CA ILE A 895 -33.29 -30.22 1.66
C ILE A 895 -31.90 -29.67 1.95
N THR A 896 -31.10 -29.49 0.90
CA THR A 896 -29.71 -29.03 0.98
C THR A 896 -29.24 -28.39 -0.32
N ASP A 897 -28.12 -27.68 -0.28
CA ASP A 897 -27.40 -27.13 -1.44
C ASP A 897 -26.22 -28.00 -1.91
N VAL A 898 -25.88 -29.05 -1.14
CA VAL A 898 -24.80 -30.00 -1.43
C VAL A 898 -25.39 -31.24 -2.10
N PRO A 899 -25.12 -31.51 -3.40
CA PRO A 899 -25.70 -32.64 -4.12
C PRO A 899 -25.28 -34.00 -3.54
N ARG A 900 -26.00 -35.06 -3.89
CA ARG A 900 -25.56 -36.43 -3.57
C ARG A 900 -24.18 -36.68 -4.17
N VAL A 901 -23.34 -37.40 -3.43
CA VAL A 901 -21.97 -37.70 -3.87
C VAL A 901 -22.01 -38.81 -4.92
N THR A 902 -21.62 -38.50 -6.16
CA THR A 902 -21.53 -39.43 -7.30
C THR A 902 -20.51 -38.93 -8.33
N THR A 903 -19.90 -39.86 -9.07
CA THR A 903 -19.01 -39.56 -10.22
C THR A 903 -19.78 -39.35 -11.52
N ILE A 904 -21.09 -39.64 -11.53
CA ILE A 904 -21.96 -39.63 -12.71
C ILE A 904 -22.73 -38.30 -12.76
N GLY A 905 -22.92 -37.74 -13.97
CA GLY A 905 -23.73 -36.54 -14.19
C GLY A 905 -22.99 -35.24 -13.87
N ASN A 906 -23.75 -34.19 -13.53
CA ASN A 906 -23.23 -32.82 -13.44
C ASN A 906 -22.92 -32.33 -12.01
N ASN A 907 -23.21 -33.12 -10.97
CA ASN A 907 -23.14 -32.71 -9.56
C ASN A 907 -21.79 -32.08 -9.16
N TYR A 908 -20.67 -32.60 -9.71
CA TYR A 908 -19.31 -32.14 -9.39
C TYR A 908 -18.40 -31.98 -10.61
N ASN A 909 -18.96 -32.12 -11.82
CA ASN A 909 -18.20 -32.08 -13.08
C ASN A 909 -18.20 -30.69 -13.75
N LEU A 910 -19.20 -29.85 -13.48
CA LEU A 910 -19.27 -28.49 -14.02
C LEU A 910 -18.43 -27.50 -13.20
N SER A 911 -17.64 -26.67 -13.90
CA SER A 911 -16.85 -25.60 -13.31
C SER A 911 -16.61 -24.49 -14.35
N PRO A 912 -16.54 -23.22 -13.95
CA PRO A 912 -16.84 -22.67 -12.61
C PRO A 912 -18.36 -22.63 -12.35
N THR A 913 -18.81 -22.81 -11.09
CA THR A 913 -20.24 -22.83 -10.70
C THR A 913 -20.55 -21.80 -9.61
N SER A 914 -21.77 -21.24 -9.65
CA SER A 914 -22.27 -20.25 -8.68
C SER A 914 -22.30 -20.76 -7.24
N ARG A 915 -22.33 -22.08 -7.02
CA ARG A 915 -22.29 -22.69 -5.67
C ARG A 915 -21.03 -22.32 -4.89
N PHE A 916 -19.92 -22.08 -5.59
CA PHE A 916 -18.66 -21.68 -4.97
C PHE A 916 -18.42 -20.17 -5.04
N VAL A 917 -19.37 -19.39 -5.58
CA VAL A 917 -19.33 -17.92 -5.52
C VAL A 917 -20.03 -17.48 -4.24
N GLU A 918 -19.24 -17.10 -3.24
CA GLU A 918 -19.70 -16.72 -1.91
C GLU A 918 -19.74 -15.19 -1.72
N ASP A 919 -20.47 -14.76 -0.69
CA ASP A 919 -20.45 -13.36 -0.27
C ASP A 919 -19.14 -13.02 0.44
N GLY A 920 -18.36 -12.11 -0.14
CA GLY A 920 -17.10 -11.61 0.39
C GLY A 920 -17.25 -10.37 1.25
N SER A 921 -18.47 -10.03 1.72
CA SER A 921 -18.68 -8.88 2.58
C SER A 921 -18.15 -9.14 3.98
N PHE A 922 -17.53 -8.13 4.59
CA PHE A 922 -17.02 -8.26 5.95
C PHE A 922 -16.97 -6.94 6.72
N LEU A 923 -16.89 -7.07 8.04
CA LEU A 923 -16.50 -6.02 8.98
C LEU A 923 -15.37 -6.56 9.85
N ARG A 924 -14.24 -5.86 9.90
CA ARG A 924 -13.05 -6.29 10.66
C ARG A 924 -12.65 -5.24 11.68
N LEU A 925 -12.36 -5.67 12.92
CA LEU A 925 -11.60 -4.87 13.88
C LEU A 925 -10.13 -4.94 13.47
N ASN A 926 -9.75 -3.99 12.63
CA ASN A 926 -8.45 -3.98 11.98
C ASN A 926 -7.33 -3.60 12.95
N SER A 927 -7.55 -2.59 13.80
CA SER A 927 -6.58 -2.15 14.79
C SER A 927 -7.25 -1.69 16.09
N LEU A 928 -6.65 -2.09 17.20
CA LEU A 928 -6.94 -1.62 18.55
C LEU A 928 -5.62 -1.22 19.22
N VAL A 929 -5.45 0.07 19.49
CA VAL A 929 -4.26 0.62 20.15
C VAL A 929 -4.66 1.20 21.49
N PHE A 930 -4.04 0.73 22.56
CA PHE A 930 -4.22 1.29 23.90
C PHE A 930 -2.88 1.74 24.44
N GLY A 931 -2.77 3.00 24.86
CA GLY A 931 -1.53 3.59 25.32
C GLY A 931 -1.67 4.32 26.64
N TYR A 932 -0.53 4.46 27.33
CA TYR A 932 -0.40 5.34 28.49
C TYR A 932 0.89 6.16 28.36
N THR A 933 0.73 7.47 28.36
CA THR A 933 1.82 8.44 28.34
C THR A 933 2.15 8.81 29.78
N ILE A 934 3.39 8.51 30.20
CA ILE A 934 3.84 8.71 31.58
C ILE A 934 3.92 10.21 31.87
N PRO A 935 3.36 10.70 32.99
CA PRO A 935 3.40 12.12 33.34
C PRO A 935 4.82 12.68 33.41
N LYS A 936 5.03 13.86 32.81
CA LYS A 936 6.35 14.53 32.75
C LYS A 936 6.99 14.76 34.12
N ALA A 937 6.17 14.93 35.18
CA ALA A 937 6.64 15.08 36.55
C ALA A 937 7.48 13.88 37.04
N VAL A 938 7.18 12.68 36.56
CA VAL A 938 7.93 11.45 36.88
C VAL A 938 9.20 11.37 36.03
N LEU A 939 9.09 11.65 34.73
CA LEU A 939 10.17 11.47 33.75
C LEU A 939 11.32 12.47 33.90
N ARG A 940 11.04 13.69 34.38
CA ARG A 940 12.08 14.71 34.63
C ARG A 940 13.15 14.24 35.62
N LYS A 941 12.81 13.35 36.57
CA LYS A 941 13.77 12.82 37.56
C LYS A 941 14.85 11.94 36.95
N VAL A 942 14.62 11.41 35.74
CA VAL A 942 15.51 10.49 35.02
C VAL A 942 15.99 11.04 33.68
N GLY A 943 15.78 12.33 33.41
CA GLY A 943 16.26 13.00 32.19
C GLY A 943 15.52 12.64 30.90
N ILE A 944 14.29 12.12 30.99
CA ILE A 944 13.48 11.71 29.82
C ILE A 944 12.44 12.79 29.49
N SER A 945 12.33 13.19 28.22
CA SER A 945 11.37 14.20 27.76
C SER A 945 9.95 13.66 27.60
N SER A 946 9.80 12.43 27.10
CA SER A 946 8.51 11.74 26.93
C SER A 946 8.67 10.23 26.94
N ALA A 947 7.72 9.53 27.54
CA ALA A 947 7.65 8.07 27.54
C ALA A 947 6.20 7.61 27.40
N ARG A 948 5.93 6.70 26.47
CA ARG A 948 4.62 6.08 26.28
C ARG A 948 4.76 4.58 26.13
N VAL A 949 4.07 3.83 26.97
CA VAL A 949 3.88 2.39 26.80
C VAL A 949 2.56 2.14 26.07
N TYR A 950 2.52 1.12 25.22
CA TYR A 950 1.32 0.81 24.45
C TYR A 950 1.16 -0.67 24.15
N TYR A 951 -0.10 -1.06 23.97
CA TYR A 951 -0.53 -2.30 23.38
C TYR A 951 -1.10 -2.02 22.00
N ASN A 952 -0.77 -2.85 21.02
CA ASN A 952 -1.43 -2.86 19.73
C ASN A 952 -1.90 -4.27 19.35
N GLY A 953 -3.20 -4.42 19.12
CA GLY A 953 -3.80 -5.60 18.53
C GLY A 953 -4.25 -5.31 17.09
N SER A 954 -3.98 -6.23 16.16
CA SER A 954 -4.46 -6.13 14.77
C SER A 954 -5.24 -7.37 14.36
N ASN A 955 -6.26 -7.17 13.52
CA ASN A 955 -7.17 -8.20 13.01
C ASN A 955 -7.80 -9.08 14.11
N LEU A 956 -8.08 -8.51 15.28
CA LEU A 956 -8.53 -9.27 16.46
C LEU A 956 -9.91 -9.91 16.28
N TRP A 957 -10.76 -9.33 15.42
CA TRP A 957 -12.12 -9.79 15.17
C TRP A 957 -12.55 -9.57 13.72
N LEU A 958 -13.33 -10.50 13.18
CA LEU A 958 -13.86 -10.52 11.82
C LEU A 958 -15.30 -11.03 11.83
N LEU A 959 -16.20 -10.28 11.22
CA LEU A 959 -17.56 -10.70 10.88
C LEU A 959 -17.67 -10.87 9.38
N SER A 960 -17.99 -12.09 8.93
CA SER A 960 -18.17 -12.45 7.53
C SER A 960 -19.09 -13.67 7.43
N ASN A 961 -19.79 -13.79 6.30
CA ASN A 961 -20.55 -15.00 5.94
C ASN A 961 -19.73 -15.97 5.06
N TYR A 962 -18.52 -15.57 4.67
CA TYR A 962 -17.60 -16.40 3.89
C TYR A 962 -17.22 -17.65 4.68
N GLN A 963 -17.24 -18.82 4.04
CA GLN A 963 -16.96 -20.10 4.70
C GLN A 963 -15.46 -20.41 4.85
N GLY A 964 -14.59 -19.68 4.16
CA GLY A 964 -13.14 -19.76 4.36
C GLY A 964 -12.64 -18.90 5.53
N PRO A 965 -11.35 -19.01 5.89
CA PRO A 965 -10.77 -18.30 7.03
C PRO A 965 -10.81 -16.76 6.95
N ASP A 966 -10.70 -16.19 5.75
CA ASP A 966 -10.71 -14.75 5.49
C ASP A 966 -11.31 -14.48 4.10
N PRO A 967 -12.28 -13.54 3.94
CA PRO A 967 -12.82 -13.16 2.65
C PRO A 967 -11.91 -12.25 1.81
N GLU A 968 -10.85 -11.66 2.39
CA GLU A 968 -9.86 -10.88 1.63
C GLU A 968 -8.73 -11.79 1.14
N VAL A 969 -8.96 -12.47 0.01
CA VAL A 969 -8.06 -13.48 -0.54
C VAL A 969 -7.93 -13.38 -2.05
N ASN A 970 -6.74 -13.67 -2.56
CA ASN A 970 -6.51 -13.93 -3.97
C ASN A 970 -5.31 -14.87 -4.15
N VAL A 971 -5.46 -15.92 -4.96
CA VAL A 971 -4.37 -16.88 -5.24
C VAL A 971 -3.24 -16.28 -6.07
N THR A 972 -3.53 -15.25 -6.88
CA THR A 972 -2.62 -14.72 -7.89
C THR A 972 -2.35 -13.22 -7.72
N ALA A 973 -1.18 -12.78 -8.17
CA ALA A 973 -0.80 -11.38 -8.32
C ALA A 973 -1.17 -10.82 -9.70
N ASP A 974 -1.74 -11.66 -10.58
CA ASP A 974 -2.28 -11.23 -11.88
C ASP A 974 -3.35 -10.15 -11.68
N PRO A 975 -3.18 -8.94 -12.24
CA PRO A 975 -4.11 -7.83 -12.04
C PRO A 975 -5.49 -8.07 -12.65
N THR A 976 -5.67 -9.10 -13.49
CA THR A 976 -6.94 -9.44 -14.14
C THR A 976 -7.84 -10.35 -13.31
N THR A 977 -7.32 -10.93 -12.22
CA THR A 977 -8.05 -11.86 -11.35
C THR A 977 -8.15 -11.31 -9.93
N GLN A 978 -9.33 -11.33 -9.33
CA GLN A 978 -9.53 -10.88 -7.95
C GLN A 978 -10.60 -11.68 -7.22
N GLY A 979 -10.39 -11.94 -5.93
CA GLY A 979 -11.34 -12.69 -5.12
C GLY A 979 -11.40 -14.18 -5.48
N TYR A 980 -10.27 -14.76 -5.90
CA TYR A 980 -10.16 -16.19 -6.18
C TYR A 980 -9.39 -16.90 -5.04
N ASP A 981 -10.05 -17.74 -4.25
CA ASP A 981 -9.43 -18.43 -3.11
C ASP A 981 -9.00 -19.86 -3.47
N LEU A 982 -7.70 -20.09 -3.47
CA LEU A 982 -7.10 -21.41 -3.67
C LEU A 982 -5.82 -21.53 -2.82
N GLY A 983 -5.97 -22.07 -1.62
CA GLY A 983 -4.92 -22.20 -0.61
C GLY A 983 -4.18 -20.89 -0.34
N THR A 984 -4.92 -19.82 -0.08
CA THR A 984 -4.36 -18.52 0.27
C THR A 984 -4.27 -18.36 1.79
N PRO A 985 -3.10 -18.08 2.39
CA PRO A 985 -2.99 -17.91 3.83
C PRO A 985 -3.82 -16.72 4.31
N PRO A 986 -4.60 -16.87 5.39
CA PRO A 986 -5.40 -15.78 5.92
C PRO A 986 -4.56 -14.71 6.62
N GLN A 987 -5.13 -13.52 6.76
CA GLN A 987 -4.49 -12.44 7.52
C GLN A 987 -4.27 -12.88 8.98
N PRO A 988 -3.05 -12.75 9.54
CA PRO A 988 -2.79 -13.14 10.91
C PRO A 988 -3.44 -12.17 11.89
N ARG A 989 -3.78 -12.69 13.07
CA ARG A 989 -4.07 -11.89 14.26
C ARG A 989 -2.76 -11.54 14.94
N THR A 990 -2.60 -10.32 15.43
CA THR A 990 -1.37 -9.90 16.09
C THR A 990 -1.64 -9.22 17.41
N ALA A 991 -0.73 -9.38 18.38
CA ALA A 991 -0.71 -8.63 19.62
C ALA A 991 0.72 -8.20 19.92
N GLN A 992 0.94 -6.90 20.18
CA GLN A 992 2.24 -6.32 20.47
C GLN A 992 2.20 -5.39 21.66
N PHE A 993 3.32 -5.34 22.40
CA PHE A 993 3.58 -4.36 23.43
C PHE A 993 4.78 -3.53 23.01
N GLY A 994 4.68 -2.21 23.15
CA GLY A 994 5.71 -1.30 22.73
C GLY A 994 5.94 -0.13 23.67
N LEU A 995 7.06 0.53 23.45
CA LEU A 995 7.58 1.64 24.20
C LEU A 995 8.09 2.71 23.24
N ASN A 996 7.57 3.92 23.37
CA ASN A 996 8.07 5.12 22.72
C ASN A 996 8.77 6.00 23.75
N LEU A 997 10.05 6.28 23.55
CA LEU A 997 10.85 7.18 24.37
C LEU A 997 11.35 8.35 23.54
N THR A 998 11.40 9.53 24.13
CA THR A 998 12.06 10.70 23.59
C THR A 998 12.91 11.36 24.67
N LEU A 999 14.18 11.59 24.37
CA LEU A 999 15.15 12.32 25.18
C LEU A 999 15.22 13.78 24.73
#